data_AF-A0A6F9DNB8-F1
#
_entry.id   AF-A0A6F9DNB8-F1
#
_cell.length_a   1.000
_cell.length_b   1.000
_cell.length_c   1.000
_cell.angle_alpha   90.00
_cell.angle_beta   90.00
_cell.angle_gamma   90.00
#
_symmetry.space_group_name_H-M   'P 1'
#
loop_
_entity.id
_entity.type
_entity.pdbx_description
1 polymer ?
#
loop_
_entity_poly.entity_id
_entity_poly.type
_entity_poly.pdbx_seq_one_letter_code
_entity_poly.pdbx_strand_id
1 'polypeptide(L)'
;MIFDKLASGNNPNLIIGGDFNAILQERLDKSRGPSHPNRNSRQRILSHINTYDLCDVFRRLHPAAKKYSRLQLNPFCATRIDFFLISNLMFNKVTSSDISVGIKSDHKIISLGLRFSQSPRGSGYWKLNTNLLSDNNYISKIQNTIRDFKINNASCGVNPHVRWDALKAVIRGETIQYSAIIKRRNSARQRSLERKIENAERELTSTHQPNPDLVEKLDDFKTKLDKFSEIQTKGAMIRSRARWVENGERNSKYFLNLEKRHSAEKSIEKLNIDGVTNTDQNTIIKELVLFYEQLYQQPNNPFTHPELLSRLSKLRLPSLNQAQLEDSELPITEKEFYATLISMPLNKSPGLDGFPIEFFKTFWDDLKDLFCDAWQYLEKMGHFSPVQRQGVVTLIPKPGKDKQYVTNYKPITLLNAHYTIVSKAVNNRIKLNLHHLVKADQNGFIKGRFIGDNLRLLFDIIDYADFYKCPGAILSLDIYKAFDTIEWNFIYAVLHTFGFGEKLIHWIKCCYSYPTSKLINNNLLSCEFKIERGVRQGDPLSPTLFVLCIECLAAALRLDDEIGLNLNGIDFKVSLLADDTLVFLNGDVSNFDKAFSIINEFGLMSGCKINIQKSVAFFIGSKRSSLEKPYLDKGLSWPQTYFRYLGINFPITGSPKELFQLNFAGLIDKTKAILNIWSGRGLTLIGRVCILKSLIIPTLTYKVNVVPTELPEAFVKNLKRIFFKFIWNSKWEKVKRAKLCCNIEDGGINMFDLDAYLVSLDIKWVNRLFNNSYASPWKDLETSVGSPSEFNSWLNSSVSPNSKLFLQSIPLRTLRKAVSACKKFAKLTNLPANVYRPLWLNKEVRSRLKPFYMPPLIRAGIFSHLDLLNNDGDYYTYDELALKFNFQPTNQDFTYFIKLVAAIPDNWDINDPQTNRVPPETKPSWLHTIALRGTVKETYNFVKEHTSEPPTQEQKKWETDIGINTEKPNWREVYRNTYNCTLETKLRAFQIKLNLRAVITNNKLYNFGIVTSEKCVFCQSFPETISHLFYTCKVVAQYWENVTSWISRKLLLNIKPNVALCLFGTHSYSSVTPLLNCIFLCARFVIYQCKYAQNKPTVNRFINALKITKQSQLIIATKRKKRTECLVKWSGL
;
A
#
# COMPACT_ATOMS: atom_id res chain seq x y z
N MET A 1 32.65 -19.18 -14.40
CA MET A 1 31.69 -18.05 -14.52
C MET A 1 31.95 -16.90 -13.54
N ILE A 2 32.14 -17.12 -12.23
CA ILE A 2 32.49 -16.03 -11.28
C ILE A 2 33.94 -15.57 -11.47
N PHE A 3 34.89 -16.51 -11.55
CA PHE A 3 36.31 -16.21 -11.72
C PHE A 3 36.64 -15.62 -13.10
N ASP A 4 35.89 -15.97 -14.14
CA ASP A 4 36.04 -15.38 -15.48
C ASP A 4 35.61 -13.90 -15.53
N LYS A 5 34.73 -13.47 -14.61
CA LYS A 5 34.35 -12.05 -14.45
C LYS A 5 35.34 -11.25 -13.62
N LEU A 6 36.28 -11.90 -12.93
CA LEU A 6 37.34 -11.25 -12.14
C LEU A 6 38.56 -10.89 -13.00
N ALA A 7 38.79 -11.63 -14.10
CA ALA A 7 39.87 -11.38 -15.04
C ALA A 7 39.78 -10.01 -15.74
N SER A 8 38.63 -9.32 -15.69
CA SER A 8 38.39 -8.02 -16.32
C SER A 8 38.53 -6.81 -15.38
N GLY A 9 39.02 -6.97 -14.14
CA GLY A 9 39.15 -5.84 -13.22
C GLY A 9 40.20 -6.03 -12.11
N ASN A 10 41.27 -5.24 -12.15
CA ASN A 10 42.30 -5.13 -11.10
C ASN A 10 41.74 -4.46 -9.84
N ASN A 11 41.00 -5.20 -9.01
CA ASN A 11 40.58 -4.72 -7.68
C ASN A 11 41.36 -5.46 -6.57
N PRO A 12 42.24 -4.78 -5.80
CA PRO A 12 43.04 -5.40 -4.75
C PRO A 12 42.23 -5.84 -3.51
N ASN A 13 40.96 -5.41 -3.40
CA ASN A 13 40.09 -5.70 -2.26
C ASN A 13 39.02 -6.74 -2.63
N LEU A 14 39.44 -8.00 -2.78
CA LEU A 14 38.56 -9.08 -3.23
C LEU A 14 37.99 -9.90 -2.06
N ILE A 15 36.68 -10.13 -2.07
CA ILE A 15 35.98 -11.05 -1.15
C ILE A 15 35.07 -11.95 -1.98
N ILE A 16 35.29 -13.26 -1.92
CA ILE A 16 34.49 -14.28 -2.59
C ILE A 16 33.96 -15.22 -1.53
N GLY A 17 32.67 -15.52 -1.52
CA GLY A 17 32.10 -16.50 -0.59
C GLY A 17 30.86 -17.16 -1.14
N GLY A 18 30.65 -18.41 -0.76
CA GLY A 18 29.49 -19.19 -1.17
C GLY A 18 29.68 -20.69 -0.98
N ASP A 19 28.73 -21.45 -1.52
CA ASP A 19 28.80 -22.90 -1.66
C ASP A 19 29.59 -23.24 -2.93
N PHE A 20 30.80 -23.78 -2.75
CA PHE A 20 31.67 -24.16 -3.86
C PHE A 20 31.48 -25.61 -4.31
N ASN A 21 30.66 -26.40 -3.60
CA ASN A 21 30.48 -27.84 -3.83
C ASN A 21 31.82 -28.61 -3.95
N ALA A 22 32.86 -28.10 -3.28
CA ALA A 22 34.22 -28.60 -3.35
C ALA A 22 34.89 -28.48 -1.97
N ILE A 23 35.73 -29.47 -1.65
CA ILE A 23 36.45 -29.58 -0.38
C ILE A 23 37.90 -29.14 -0.61
N LEU A 24 38.43 -28.22 0.17
CA LEU A 24 39.82 -27.75 0.02
C LEU A 24 40.82 -28.73 0.65
N GLN A 25 40.55 -29.18 1.88
CA GLN A 25 41.42 -30.10 2.63
C GLN A 25 40.68 -31.36 3.08
N GLU A 26 40.83 -32.48 2.37
CA GLU A 26 40.07 -33.72 2.62
C GLU A 26 40.13 -34.23 4.07
N ARG A 27 41.29 -34.14 4.74
CA ARG A 27 41.47 -34.66 6.11
C ARG A 27 40.75 -33.83 7.18
N LEU A 28 40.55 -32.54 6.95
CA LEU A 28 40.01 -31.60 7.95
C LEU A 28 38.61 -31.09 7.60
N ASP A 29 38.25 -31.08 6.32
CA ASP A 29 36.99 -30.57 5.80
C ASP A 29 35.96 -31.68 5.53
N LYS A 30 36.27 -32.94 5.88
CA LYS A 30 35.37 -34.09 5.71
C LYS A 30 35.44 -35.00 6.93
N SER A 31 34.29 -35.55 7.34
CA SER A 31 34.24 -36.59 8.37
C SER A 31 34.65 -37.96 7.79
N ARG A 32 33.71 -38.73 7.22
CA ARG A 32 33.88 -40.06 6.58
C ARG A 32 32.79 -40.26 5.50
N GLY A 33 33.04 -41.06 4.45
CA GLY A 33 32.11 -41.33 3.33
C GLY A 33 32.83 -41.49 1.97
N PRO A 34 32.16 -42.00 0.89
CA PRO A 34 32.79 -42.28 -0.41
C PRO A 34 33.48 -41.06 -1.04
N SER A 35 34.44 -41.29 -1.93
CA SER A 35 35.24 -40.24 -2.59
C SER A 35 34.35 -39.21 -3.31
N HIS A 36 34.71 -37.93 -3.21
CA HIS A 36 33.91 -36.85 -3.77
C HIS A 36 34.24 -36.67 -5.28
N PRO A 37 33.25 -36.56 -6.18
CA PRO A 37 33.49 -36.52 -7.63
C PRO A 37 34.10 -35.19 -8.18
N ASN A 38 34.27 -34.14 -7.37
CA ASN A 38 34.61 -32.78 -7.85
C ASN A 38 36.10 -32.40 -7.77
N ARG A 39 37.01 -33.31 -8.17
CA ARG A 39 38.47 -33.07 -8.14
C ARG A 39 38.89 -31.88 -9.02
N ASN A 40 38.30 -31.75 -10.20
CA ASN A 40 38.57 -30.66 -11.14
C ASN A 40 38.17 -29.28 -10.59
N SER A 41 37.02 -29.20 -9.92
CA SER A 41 36.54 -27.95 -9.30
C SER A 41 37.46 -27.51 -8.16
N ARG A 42 37.92 -28.44 -7.32
CA ARG A 42 38.91 -28.16 -6.26
C ARG A 42 40.20 -27.60 -6.84
N GLN A 43 40.74 -28.23 -7.88
CA GLN A 43 42.00 -27.82 -8.50
C GLN A 43 41.91 -26.44 -9.14
N ARG A 44 40.78 -26.11 -9.79
CA ARG A 44 40.49 -24.75 -10.28
C ARG A 44 40.40 -23.72 -9.17
N ILE A 45 39.74 -24.03 -8.05
CA ILE A 45 39.66 -23.11 -6.91
C ILE A 45 41.05 -22.84 -6.33
N LEU A 46 41.89 -23.88 -6.17
CA LEU A 46 43.27 -23.73 -5.70
C LEU A 46 44.13 -22.89 -6.66
N SER A 47 43.97 -23.09 -7.97
CA SER A 47 44.62 -22.26 -8.98
C SER A 47 44.21 -20.78 -8.84
N HIS A 48 42.91 -20.49 -8.71
CA HIS A 48 42.44 -19.11 -8.52
C HIS A 48 42.86 -18.48 -7.19
N ILE A 49 42.95 -19.28 -6.12
CA ILE A 49 43.49 -18.82 -4.84
C ILE A 49 44.92 -18.30 -5.03
N ASN A 50 45.74 -19.03 -5.78
CA ASN A 50 47.12 -18.62 -6.06
C ASN A 50 47.17 -17.43 -7.04
N THR A 51 46.38 -17.46 -8.13
CA THR A 51 46.39 -16.39 -9.15
C THR A 51 45.97 -15.02 -8.61
N TYR A 52 45.00 -14.98 -7.69
CA TYR A 52 44.44 -13.73 -7.15
C TYR A 52 44.90 -13.41 -5.72
N ASP A 53 45.94 -14.09 -5.22
CA ASP A 53 46.49 -13.92 -3.87
C ASP A 53 45.42 -13.95 -2.75
N LEU A 54 44.59 -14.99 -2.79
CA LEU A 54 43.47 -15.17 -1.85
C LEU A 54 43.85 -16.12 -0.72
N CYS A 55 43.13 -16.03 0.39
CA CYS A 55 43.23 -17.00 1.48
C CYS A 55 41.85 -17.43 2.00
N ASP A 56 41.74 -18.69 2.41
CA ASP A 56 40.57 -19.22 3.13
C ASP A 56 40.59 -18.71 4.57
N VAL A 57 39.68 -17.77 4.86
CA VAL A 57 39.67 -17.06 6.14
C VAL A 57 39.43 -18.01 7.32
N PHE A 58 38.54 -19.00 7.17
CA PHE A 58 38.23 -19.92 8.26
C PHE A 58 39.42 -20.82 8.57
N ARG A 59 40.05 -21.39 7.55
CA ARG A 59 41.20 -22.28 7.73
C ARG A 59 42.43 -21.54 8.25
N ARG A 60 42.62 -20.27 7.85
CA ARG A 60 43.72 -19.43 8.35
C ARG A 60 43.56 -19.07 9.83
N LEU A 61 42.34 -18.77 10.28
CA LEU A 61 42.05 -18.50 11.69
C LEU A 61 41.96 -19.78 12.55
N HIS A 62 41.56 -20.90 11.96
CA HIS A 62 41.35 -22.18 12.65
C HIS A 62 42.08 -23.35 11.94
N PRO A 63 43.42 -23.42 11.98
CA PRO A 63 44.20 -24.34 11.15
C PRO A 63 43.85 -25.82 11.34
N ALA A 64 43.65 -26.25 12.59
CA ALA A 64 43.40 -27.65 12.95
C ALA A 64 41.91 -28.00 13.20
N ALA A 65 41.00 -27.02 13.19
CA ALA A 65 39.62 -27.26 13.57
C ALA A 65 38.87 -28.12 12.53
N LYS A 66 38.13 -29.13 13.00
CA LYS A 66 37.19 -29.93 12.21
C LYS A 66 35.76 -29.44 12.43
N LYS A 67 35.38 -28.34 11.77
CA LYS A 67 34.00 -27.86 11.69
C LYS A 67 33.49 -28.00 10.25
N TYR A 68 32.31 -28.59 10.11
CA TYR A 68 31.67 -28.83 8.81
C TYR A 68 30.58 -27.79 8.53
N SER A 69 30.46 -27.36 7.28
CA SER A 69 29.41 -26.43 6.85
C SER A 69 28.18 -27.11 6.26
N ARG A 70 28.21 -28.41 5.98
CA ARG A 70 27.05 -29.20 5.53
C ARG A 70 26.98 -30.56 6.24
N LEU A 71 25.76 -30.99 6.57
CA LEU A 71 25.44 -32.29 7.16
C LEU A 71 24.42 -33.04 6.29
N GLN A 72 24.86 -34.07 5.57
CA GLN A 72 24.01 -34.96 4.78
C GLN A 72 23.68 -36.22 5.59
N LEU A 73 22.40 -36.64 5.59
CA LEU A 73 21.94 -37.80 6.38
C LEU A 73 21.92 -39.13 5.60
N ASN A 74 21.79 -39.09 4.26
CA ASN A 74 21.76 -40.30 3.44
C ASN A 74 22.48 -40.12 2.09
N PRO A 75 23.61 -40.82 1.82
CA PRO A 75 24.47 -41.44 2.83
C PRO A 75 24.97 -40.39 3.84
N PHE A 76 25.23 -40.80 5.09
CA PHE A 76 25.67 -39.87 6.13
C PHE A 76 27.07 -39.31 5.81
N CYS A 77 27.19 -37.98 5.68
CA CYS A 77 28.46 -37.31 5.44
C CYS A 77 28.42 -35.87 5.93
N ALA A 78 29.50 -35.43 6.59
CA ALA A 78 29.67 -34.03 6.99
C ALA A 78 30.86 -33.42 6.25
N THR A 79 30.65 -32.28 5.60
CA THR A 79 31.63 -31.64 4.71
C THR A 79 31.72 -30.14 4.95
N ARG A 80 32.89 -29.53 4.76
CA ARG A 80 33.07 -28.08 4.66
C ARG A 80 33.21 -27.69 3.18
N ILE A 81 32.11 -27.24 2.59
CA ILE A 81 32.03 -26.83 1.18
C ILE A 81 31.66 -25.35 1.00
N ASP A 82 31.12 -24.74 2.06
CA ASP A 82 30.93 -23.30 2.18
C ASP A 82 32.12 -22.62 2.86
N PHE A 83 32.73 -21.61 2.23
CA PHE A 83 33.83 -20.82 2.80
C PHE A 83 33.94 -19.42 2.17
N PHE A 84 34.73 -18.53 2.80
CA PHE A 84 35.11 -17.22 2.27
C PHE A 84 36.59 -17.22 1.86
N LEU A 85 36.87 -16.75 0.65
CA LEU A 85 38.19 -16.42 0.14
C LEU A 85 38.33 -14.90 0.12
N ILE A 86 39.40 -14.36 0.71
CA ILE A 86 39.67 -12.92 0.74
C ILE A 86 41.09 -12.65 0.26
N SER A 87 41.33 -11.52 -0.40
CA SER A 87 42.70 -11.09 -0.72
C SER A 87 43.53 -10.93 0.55
N ASN A 88 44.81 -11.30 0.50
CA ASN A 88 45.68 -11.25 1.66
C ASN A 88 45.79 -9.83 2.26
N LEU A 89 45.77 -8.78 1.43
CA LEU A 89 45.71 -7.37 1.86
C LEU A 89 44.52 -7.06 2.79
N MET A 90 43.38 -7.68 2.52
CA MET A 90 42.14 -7.45 3.27
C MET A 90 42.04 -8.31 4.53
N PHE A 91 42.93 -9.30 4.71
CA PHE A 91 42.94 -10.17 5.88
C PHE A 91 43.17 -9.38 7.18
N ASN A 92 43.97 -8.31 7.15
CA ASN A 92 44.20 -7.42 8.30
C ASN A 92 42.93 -6.71 8.79
N LYS A 93 41.87 -6.65 7.97
CA LYS A 93 40.56 -6.10 8.33
C LYS A 93 39.62 -7.16 8.91
N VAL A 94 40.00 -8.44 8.92
CA VAL A 94 39.20 -9.53 9.46
C VAL A 94 39.22 -9.49 10.98
N THR A 95 38.03 -9.43 11.58
CA THR A 95 37.87 -9.49 13.04
C THR A 95 37.48 -10.88 13.54
N SER A 96 36.80 -11.67 12.71
CA SER A 96 36.33 -13.00 13.08
C SER A 96 35.89 -13.82 11.86
N SER A 97 35.98 -15.15 11.96
CA SER A 97 35.35 -16.11 11.05
C SER A 97 34.87 -17.32 11.84
N ASP A 98 33.63 -17.75 11.62
CA ASP A 98 33.06 -18.90 12.32
C ASP A 98 31.96 -19.62 11.52
N ILE A 99 31.75 -20.90 11.85
CA ILE A 99 30.68 -21.76 11.35
C ILE A 99 29.71 -22.03 12.51
N SER A 100 28.49 -21.52 12.37
CA SER A 100 27.43 -21.52 13.38
C SER A 100 26.22 -22.34 12.97
N VAL A 101 25.41 -22.75 13.95
CA VAL A 101 24.30 -23.70 13.76
C VAL A 101 23.32 -23.28 12.65
N GLY A 102 23.03 -24.22 11.74
CA GLY A 102 21.97 -24.08 10.73
C GLY A 102 20.60 -24.51 11.27
N ILE A 103 19.56 -23.69 11.04
CA ILE A 103 18.20 -23.96 11.56
C ILE A 103 17.33 -24.70 10.54
N LYS A 104 17.30 -24.24 9.28
CA LYS A 104 16.38 -24.71 8.21
C LYS A 104 17.10 -25.23 6.97
N SER A 105 18.37 -25.55 7.10
CA SER A 105 19.24 -25.97 6.01
C SER A 105 20.09 -27.14 6.49
N ASP A 106 20.42 -28.05 5.57
CA ASP A 106 21.50 -29.02 5.75
C ASP A 106 22.86 -28.33 5.78
N HIS A 107 22.93 -27.07 5.35
CA HIS A 107 24.08 -26.19 5.54
C HIS A 107 24.01 -25.38 6.86
N LYS A 108 25.18 -25.11 7.42
CA LYS A 108 25.44 -24.23 8.56
C LYS A 108 25.72 -22.81 8.09
N ILE A 109 25.59 -21.83 9.00
CA ILE A 109 25.86 -20.43 8.69
C ILE A 109 27.36 -20.18 8.79
N ILE A 110 27.99 -19.78 7.69
CA ILE A 110 29.35 -19.23 7.69
C ILE A 110 29.29 -17.71 7.89
N SER A 111 30.13 -17.18 8.78
CA SER A 111 30.18 -15.75 9.11
C SER A 111 31.59 -15.21 8.97
N LEU A 112 31.71 -14.00 8.43
CA LEU A 112 32.95 -13.25 8.30
C LEU A 112 32.72 -11.84 8.88
N GLY A 113 33.52 -11.46 9.87
CA GLY A 113 33.56 -10.12 10.45
C GLY A 113 34.68 -9.28 9.83
N LEU A 114 34.35 -8.08 9.35
CA LEU A 114 35.30 -7.13 8.79
C LEU A 114 35.15 -5.77 9.48
N ARG A 115 36.27 -5.13 9.82
CA ARG A 115 36.30 -3.76 10.37
C ARG A 115 36.78 -2.79 9.28
N PHE A 116 35.91 -1.82 8.98
CA PHE A 116 36.23 -0.64 8.18
C PHE A 116 36.22 0.58 9.09
N SER A 117 36.95 1.66 8.75
CA SER A 117 36.81 2.95 9.42
C SER A 117 35.36 3.42 9.28
N GLN A 118 34.58 3.34 10.36
CA GLN A 118 33.18 3.73 10.36
C GLN A 118 33.02 5.10 11.00
N SER A 119 32.14 5.91 10.42
CA SER A 119 31.56 7.04 11.13
C SER A 119 30.89 6.55 12.43
N PRO A 120 31.09 7.23 13.57
CA PRO A 120 30.52 6.80 14.84
C PRO A 120 28.98 6.79 14.76
N ARG A 121 28.38 5.69 15.19
CA ARG A 121 26.92 5.54 15.31
C ARG A 121 26.53 5.72 16.77
N GLY A 122 25.60 6.63 17.05
CA GLY A 122 25.10 6.86 18.40
C GLY A 122 24.19 5.74 18.92
N SER A 123 23.91 5.77 20.21
CA SER A 123 22.94 4.87 20.88
C SER A 123 21.48 5.23 20.59
N GLY A 124 21.22 6.44 20.06
CA GLY A 124 19.88 6.98 19.87
C GLY A 124 19.23 7.33 21.22
N TYR A 125 17.89 7.36 21.23
CA TYR A 125 17.11 7.49 22.47
C TYR A 125 16.30 6.23 22.74
N TRP A 126 15.95 6.05 24.02
CA TRP A 126 15.19 4.89 24.48
C TRP A 126 13.78 4.87 23.91
N LYS A 127 13.28 3.67 23.58
CA LYS A 127 11.92 3.43 23.10
C LYS A 127 11.40 2.15 23.73
N LEU A 128 10.18 2.19 24.26
CA LEU A 128 9.53 1.01 24.82
C LEU A 128 9.36 -0.08 23.75
N ASN A 129 9.78 -1.30 24.07
CA ASN A 129 9.53 -2.47 23.23
C ASN A 129 8.09 -2.96 23.44
N THR A 130 7.20 -2.68 22.48
CA THR A 130 5.77 -2.97 22.59
C THR A 130 5.43 -4.45 22.78
N ASN A 131 6.37 -5.37 22.54
CA ASN A 131 6.17 -6.78 22.87
C ASN A 131 5.99 -7.02 24.38
N LEU A 132 6.52 -6.15 25.24
CA LEU A 132 6.35 -6.26 26.70
C LEU A 132 4.89 -6.07 27.12
N LEU A 133 4.12 -5.30 26.34
CA LEU A 133 2.68 -5.08 26.57
C LEU A 133 1.83 -6.32 26.26
N SER A 134 2.45 -7.45 25.93
CA SER A 134 1.80 -8.77 25.82
C SER A 134 2.22 -9.74 26.93
N ASP A 135 3.07 -9.30 27.85
CA ASP A 135 3.53 -10.07 28.99
C ASP A 135 2.77 -9.63 30.25
N ASN A 136 1.90 -10.49 30.77
CA ASN A 136 1.09 -10.19 31.95
C ASN A 136 1.94 -9.86 33.18
N ASN A 137 3.11 -10.47 33.33
CA ASN A 137 3.99 -10.17 34.46
C ASN A 137 4.53 -8.75 34.39
N TYR A 138 4.85 -8.28 33.17
CA TYR A 138 5.26 -6.90 32.95
C TYR A 138 4.09 -5.94 33.23
N ILE A 139 2.90 -6.24 32.72
CA ILE A 139 1.70 -5.40 32.94
C ILE A 139 1.42 -5.26 34.42
N SER A 140 1.31 -6.36 35.17
CA SER A 140 1.05 -6.32 36.62
C SER A 140 2.13 -5.57 37.38
N LYS A 141 3.40 -5.72 37.01
CA LYS A 141 4.50 -4.97 37.61
C LYS A 141 4.32 -3.45 37.42
N ILE A 142 4.04 -3.01 36.20
CA ILE A 142 3.85 -1.57 35.91
C ILE A 142 2.59 -1.03 36.58
N GLN A 143 1.50 -1.79 36.63
CA GLN A 143 0.28 -1.38 37.35
C GLN A 143 0.54 -1.16 38.85
N ASN A 144 1.29 -2.06 39.49
CA ASN A 144 1.71 -1.88 40.88
C ASN A 144 2.61 -0.64 41.01
N THR A 145 3.59 -0.45 40.13
CA THR A 145 4.44 0.76 40.12
C THR A 145 3.61 2.05 40.01
N ILE A 146 2.57 2.08 39.16
CA ILE A 146 1.69 3.25 39.03
C ILE A 146 0.89 3.47 40.32
N ARG A 147 0.34 2.39 40.91
CA ARG A 147 -0.42 2.46 42.16
C ARG A 147 0.44 2.97 43.32
N ASP A 148 1.63 2.39 43.51
CA ASP A 148 2.57 2.76 44.56
C ASP A 148 3.02 4.21 44.38
N PHE A 149 3.28 4.64 43.13
CA PHE A 149 3.61 6.02 42.83
C PHE A 149 2.47 6.97 43.20
N LYS A 150 1.22 6.64 42.85
CA LYS A 150 0.04 7.45 43.22
C LYS A 150 -0.09 7.59 44.74
N ILE A 151 0.07 6.50 45.49
CA ILE A 151 -0.01 6.50 46.96
C ILE A 151 1.10 7.36 47.58
N ASN A 152 2.35 7.14 47.16
CA ASN A 152 3.51 7.81 47.74
C ASN A 152 3.61 9.30 47.37
N ASN A 153 2.91 9.73 46.32
CA ASN A 153 2.93 11.10 45.80
C ASN A 153 1.54 11.74 45.79
N ALA A 154 0.66 11.30 46.70
CA ALA A 154 -0.68 11.84 46.88
C ALA A 154 -0.72 13.23 47.56
N SER A 155 0.42 13.71 48.08
CA SER A 155 0.49 14.98 48.83
C SER A 155 0.08 16.20 47.99
N CYS A 156 -0.72 17.06 48.60
CA CYS A 156 -1.18 18.33 48.06
C CYS A 156 0.01 19.30 47.96
N GLY A 157 0.41 19.70 46.75
CA GLY A 157 1.40 20.76 46.53
C GLY A 157 2.41 20.50 45.41
N VAL A 158 2.58 19.25 44.97
CA VAL A 158 3.49 18.94 43.85
C VAL A 158 2.82 19.30 42.52
N ASN A 159 3.55 20.06 41.69
CA ASN A 159 3.12 20.45 40.35
C ASN A 159 2.66 19.23 39.52
N PRO A 160 1.42 19.21 38.99
CA PRO A 160 0.89 18.09 38.20
C PRO A 160 1.77 17.67 37.01
N HIS A 161 2.43 18.62 36.33
CA HIS A 161 3.39 18.31 35.27
C HIS A 161 4.60 17.54 35.79
N VAL A 162 5.17 17.97 36.93
CA VAL A 162 6.32 17.31 37.55
C VAL A 162 5.93 15.90 37.98
N ARG A 163 4.76 15.74 38.61
CA ARG A 163 4.23 14.44 39.01
C ARG A 163 4.05 13.50 37.81
N TRP A 164 3.51 14.01 36.70
CA TRP A 164 3.33 13.24 35.47
C TRP A 164 4.66 12.82 34.82
N ASP A 165 5.62 13.73 34.71
CA ASP A 165 6.93 13.42 34.12
C ASP A 165 7.76 12.49 35.01
N ALA A 166 7.69 12.65 36.33
CA ALA A 166 8.32 11.76 37.30
C ALA A 166 7.77 10.33 37.19
N LEU A 167 6.44 10.16 37.12
CA LEU A 167 5.84 8.84 36.92
C LEU A 167 6.38 8.16 35.65
N LYS A 168 6.39 8.87 34.52
CA LYS A 168 6.93 8.32 33.27
C LYS A 168 8.42 7.95 33.39
N ALA A 169 9.21 8.73 34.11
CA ALA A 169 10.62 8.42 34.36
C ALA A 169 10.79 7.14 35.19
N VAL A 170 10.00 6.96 36.25
CA VAL A 170 9.97 5.74 37.08
C VAL A 170 9.59 4.52 36.24
N ILE A 171 8.49 4.60 35.49
CA ILE A 171 8.03 3.51 34.60
C ILE A 171 9.11 3.16 33.57
N ARG A 172 9.81 4.16 33.02
CA ARG A 172 10.91 3.94 32.08
C ARG A 172 12.05 3.17 32.73
N GLY A 173 12.45 3.53 33.95
CA GLY A 173 13.47 2.83 34.73
C GLY A 173 13.10 1.34 34.94
N GLU A 174 11.89 1.09 35.43
CA GLU A 174 11.36 -0.26 35.64
C GLU A 174 11.31 -1.07 34.35
N THR A 175 10.89 -0.44 33.25
CA THR A 175 10.82 -1.08 31.94
C THR A 175 12.21 -1.44 31.39
N ILE A 176 13.22 -0.58 31.57
CA ILE A 176 14.60 -0.85 31.16
C ILE A 176 15.14 -2.05 31.93
N GLN A 177 14.95 -2.07 33.25
CA GLN A 177 15.38 -3.15 34.13
C GLN A 177 14.74 -4.48 33.72
N TYR A 178 13.41 -4.51 33.55
CA TYR A 178 12.66 -5.69 33.12
C TYR A 178 13.14 -6.20 31.74
N SER A 179 13.33 -5.28 30.79
CA SER A 179 13.85 -5.60 29.46
C SER A 179 15.23 -6.26 29.51
N ALA A 180 16.12 -5.76 30.37
CA ALA A 180 17.46 -6.31 30.54
C ALA A 180 17.43 -7.73 31.12
N ILE A 181 16.54 -8.00 32.09
CA ILE A 181 16.35 -9.34 32.68
C ILE A 181 15.85 -10.33 31.61
N ILE A 182 14.81 -9.96 30.86
CA ILE A 182 14.25 -10.80 29.79
C ILE A 182 15.29 -11.07 28.69
N LYS A 183 16.05 -10.04 28.28
CA LYS A 183 17.12 -10.20 27.29
C LYS A 183 18.18 -11.19 27.78
N ARG A 184 18.66 -11.06 29.01
CA ARG A 184 19.63 -11.99 29.62
C ARG A 184 19.10 -13.43 29.61
N ARG A 185 17.88 -13.64 30.09
CA ARG A 185 17.22 -14.96 30.14
C ARG A 185 17.07 -15.59 28.75
N ASN A 186 16.62 -14.81 27.76
CA ASN A 186 16.47 -15.27 26.39
C ASN A 186 17.82 -15.61 25.73
N SER A 187 18.85 -14.79 25.92
CA SER A 187 20.19 -15.05 25.40
C SER A 187 20.86 -16.26 26.05
N ALA A 188 20.60 -16.53 27.34
CA ALA A 188 21.08 -17.74 28.00
C ALA A 188 20.39 -19.00 27.44
N ARG A 189 19.07 -18.94 27.23
CA ARG A 189 18.30 -20.05 26.65
C ARG A 189 18.67 -20.34 25.20
N GLN A 190 18.92 -19.29 24.39
CA GLN A 190 19.41 -19.44 23.02
C GLN A 190 20.77 -20.15 22.99
N ARG A 191 21.74 -19.67 23.77
CA ARG A 191 23.08 -20.29 23.88
C ARG A 191 23.03 -21.74 24.36
N SER A 192 22.12 -22.06 25.30
CA SER A 192 21.91 -23.44 25.76
C SER A 192 21.42 -24.35 24.63
N LEU A 193 20.48 -23.88 23.79
CA LEU A 193 19.98 -24.65 22.64
C LEU A 193 21.05 -24.82 21.56
N GLU A 194 21.80 -23.78 21.25
CA GLU A 194 22.92 -23.83 20.28
C GLU A 194 23.97 -24.87 20.72
N ARG A 195 24.36 -24.89 22.00
CA ARG A 195 25.26 -25.91 22.55
C ARG A 195 24.69 -27.34 22.45
N LYS A 196 23.40 -27.52 22.74
CA LYS A 196 22.74 -28.83 22.61
C LYS A 196 22.75 -29.33 21.16
N ILE A 197 22.55 -28.44 20.19
CA ILE A 197 22.64 -28.77 18.77
C ILE A 197 24.07 -29.12 18.37
N GLU A 198 25.05 -28.32 18.78
CA GLU A 198 26.47 -28.59 18.49
C GLU A 198 26.95 -29.91 19.09
N ASN A 199 26.48 -30.27 20.29
CA ASN A 199 26.81 -31.55 20.92
C ASN A 199 26.18 -32.73 20.17
N ALA A 200 24.89 -32.64 19.83
CA ALA A 200 24.19 -33.67 19.06
C ALA A 200 24.80 -33.85 17.65
N GLU A 201 25.16 -32.77 16.97
CA GLU A 201 25.85 -32.83 15.68
C GLU A 201 27.25 -33.45 15.80
N ARG A 202 28.00 -33.14 16.87
CA ARG A 202 29.31 -33.76 17.14
C ARG A 202 29.18 -35.26 17.34
N GLU A 203 28.24 -35.70 18.17
CA GLU A 203 27.98 -37.10 18.48
C GLU A 203 27.54 -37.91 17.24
N LEU A 204 26.71 -37.31 16.38
CA LEU A 204 26.35 -37.87 15.08
C LEU A 204 27.56 -38.02 14.16
N THR A 205 28.49 -37.06 14.17
CA THR A 205 29.70 -37.14 13.32
C THR A 205 30.79 -38.07 13.85
N SER A 206 30.72 -38.50 15.12
CA SER A 206 31.69 -39.43 15.73
C SER A 206 31.29 -40.90 15.63
N THR A 207 30.06 -41.22 15.25
CA THR A 207 29.53 -42.60 15.20
C THR A 207 29.42 -43.14 13.76
N HIS A 208 29.49 -44.47 13.57
CA HIS A 208 29.48 -45.11 12.24
C HIS A 208 28.10 -45.16 11.59
N GLN A 209 27.01 -45.12 12.37
CA GLN A 209 25.64 -45.07 11.90
C GLN A 209 24.86 -43.97 12.65
N PRO A 210 24.05 -43.14 11.95
CA PRO A 210 23.26 -42.11 12.60
C PRO A 210 22.18 -42.74 13.49
N ASN A 211 22.29 -42.55 14.80
CA ASN A 211 21.26 -42.97 15.75
C ASN A 211 19.94 -42.20 15.47
N PRO A 212 18.83 -42.89 15.11
CA PRO A 212 17.56 -42.26 14.79
C PRO A 212 17.01 -41.33 15.90
N ASP A 213 17.21 -41.71 17.16
CA ASP A 213 16.73 -40.93 18.32
C ASP A 213 17.50 -39.62 18.49
N LEU A 214 18.81 -39.63 18.18
CA LEU A 214 19.66 -38.43 18.18
C LEU A 214 19.29 -37.48 17.04
N VAL A 215 18.93 -38.01 15.87
CA VAL A 215 18.43 -37.22 14.74
C VAL A 215 17.10 -36.55 15.10
N GLU A 216 16.18 -37.26 15.76
CA GLU A 216 14.91 -36.68 16.20
C GLU A 216 15.10 -35.59 17.26
N LYS A 217 16.00 -35.81 18.24
CA LYS A 217 16.36 -34.79 19.25
C LYS A 217 17.01 -33.55 18.61
N LEU A 218 17.88 -33.75 17.61
CA LEU A 218 18.49 -32.66 16.86
C LEU A 218 17.44 -31.80 16.15
N ASP A 219 16.47 -32.42 15.50
CA ASP A 219 15.36 -31.73 14.84
C ASP A 219 14.47 -30.97 15.84
N ASP A 220 14.19 -31.53 17.02
CA ASP A 220 13.46 -30.84 18.08
C ASP A 220 14.24 -29.61 18.61
N PHE A 221 15.55 -29.74 18.83
CA PHE A 221 16.38 -28.60 19.25
C PHE A 221 16.45 -27.51 18.18
N LYS A 222 16.64 -27.88 16.90
CA LYS A 222 16.60 -26.93 15.77
C LYS A 222 15.24 -26.24 15.67
N THR A 223 14.14 -26.97 15.87
CA THR A 223 12.78 -26.42 15.91
C THR A 223 12.59 -25.44 17.07
N LYS A 224 13.13 -25.74 18.25
CA LYS A 224 13.12 -24.83 19.41
C LYS A 224 13.96 -23.58 19.16
N LEU A 225 15.10 -23.69 18.48
CA LEU A 225 15.95 -22.55 18.11
C LEU A 225 15.29 -21.66 17.04
N ASP A 226 14.57 -22.26 16.08
CA ASP A 226 13.82 -21.52 15.06
C ASP A 226 12.85 -20.50 15.67
N LYS A 227 12.20 -20.85 16.80
CA LYS A 227 11.30 -19.94 17.53
C LYS A 227 11.98 -18.64 17.97
N PHE A 228 13.26 -18.67 18.31
CA PHE A 228 14.01 -17.44 18.65
C PHE A 228 14.27 -16.58 17.42
N SER A 229 14.65 -17.20 16.30
CA SER A 229 14.81 -16.50 15.00
C SER A 229 13.51 -15.84 14.56
N GLU A 230 12.37 -16.49 14.79
CA GLU A 230 11.06 -15.91 14.53
C GLU A 230 10.78 -14.65 15.35
N ILE A 231 11.13 -14.65 16.64
CA ILE A 231 10.95 -13.48 17.53
C ILE A 231 11.82 -12.31 17.06
N GLN A 232 13.09 -12.58 16.73
CA GLN A 232 14.00 -11.56 16.19
C GLN A 232 13.47 -10.98 14.86
N THR A 233 12.96 -11.85 14.00
CA THR A 233 12.33 -11.48 12.72
C THR A 233 11.11 -10.58 12.93
N LYS A 234 10.28 -10.86 13.94
CA LYS A 234 9.13 -9.99 14.30
C LYS A 234 9.62 -8.59 14.70
N GLY A 235 10.67 -8.50 15.52
CA GLY A 235 11.26 -7.21 15.90
C GLY A 235 11.75 -6.42 14.69
N ALA A 236 12.46 -7.08 13.77
CA ALA A 236 12.94 -6.46 12.53
C ALA A 236 11.80 -6.03 11.59
N MET A 237 10.74 -6.82 11.52
CA MET A 237 9.54 -6.49 10.74
C MET A 237 8.88 -5.20 11.23
N ILE A 238 8.74 -5.04 12.56
CA ILE A 238 8.18 -3.83 13.17
C ILE A 238 9.08 -2.62 12.87
N ARG A 239 10.41 -2.76 13.07
CA ARG A 239 11.37 -1.67 12.85
C ARG A 239 11.55 -1.29 11.38
N SER A 240 11.48 -2.26 10.47
CA SER A 240 11.51 -2.03 9.02
C SER A 240 10.24 -1.38 8.47
N ARG A 241 9.18 -1.23 9.28
CA ARG A 241 7.89 -0.66 8.86
C ARG A 241 7.28 -1.38 7.65
N ALA A 242 7.53 -2.68 7.53
CA ALA A 242 6.99 -3.48 6.44
C ALA A 242 5.46 -3.58 6.57
N ARG A 243 4.73 -3.02 5.60
CA ARG A 243 3.25 -2.95 5.62
C ARG A 243 2.56 -4.24 5.16
N TRP A 244 3.28 -5.11 4.46
CA TRP A 244 2.68 -6.19 3.67
C TRP A 244 3.15 -7.56 4.17
N VAL A 245 2.26 -8.24 4.90
CA VAL A 245 2.52 -9.59 5.42
C VAL A 245 1.24 -10.42 5.37
N GLU A 246 1.13 -11.31 4.41
CA GLU A 246 0.28 -12.50 4.58
C GLU A 246 1.04 -13.47 5.49
N ASN A 247 0.54 -13.66 6.70
CA ASN A 247 1.25 -14.22 7.85
C ASN A 247 1.66 -15.71 7.78
N GLY A 248 1.79 -16.28 6.57
CA GLY A 248 2.19 -17.67 6.31
C GLY A 248 3.53 -17.85 5.57
N GLU A 249 4.19 -16.81 5.04
CA GLU A 249 5.44 -16.96 4.26
C GLU A 249 6.53 -15.97 4.72
N ARG A 250 7.20 -16.32 5.82
CA ARG A 250 8.20 -15.47 6.49
C ARG A 250 9.54 -15.49 5.79
N ASN A 251 10.06 -14.32 5.42
CA ASN A 251 11.42 -14.12 4.95
C ASN A 251 12.14 -13.10 5.87
N SER A 252 12.91 -13.61 6.85
CA SER A 252 13.67 -12.80 7.82
C SER A 252 14.68 -11.88 7.15
N LYS A 253 15.40 -12.42 6.16
CA LYS A 253 16.46 -11.71 5.43
C LYS A 253 15.90 -10.48 4.72
N TYR A 254 14.69 -10.54 4.18
CA TYR A 254 14.03 -9.40 3.57
C TYR A 254 13.77 -8.29 4.58
N PHE A 255 13.14 -8.59 5.72
CA PHE A 255 12.80 -7.58 6.72
C PHE A 255 14.05 -6.96 7.33
N LEU A 256 15.08 -7.78 7.62
CA LEU A 256 16.37 -7.30 8.09
C LEU A 256 17.06 -6.40 7.05
N ASN A 257 17.05 -6.79 5.77
CA ASN A 257 17.62 -5.97 4.71
C ASN A 257 16.80 -4.71 4.41
N LEU A 258 15.49 -4.74 4.64
CA LEU A 258 14.62 -3.57 4.50
C LEU A 258 14.88 -2.59 5.65
N GLU A 259 15.00 -3.08 6.89
CA GLU A 259 15.41 -2.30 8.06
C GLU A 259 16.75 -1.59 7.81
N LYS A 260 17.76 -2.35 7.36
CA LYS A 260 19.09 -1.82 7.04
C LYS A 260 19.04 -0.76 5.94
N ARG A 261 18.31 -1.01 4.85
CA ARG A 261 18.15 -0.03 3.75
C ARG A 261 17.50 1.26 4.23
N HIS A 262 16.41 1.18 4.99
CA HIS A 262 15.77 2.39 5.54
C HIS A 262 16.65 3.14 6.54
N SER A 263 17.49 2.43 7.31
CA SER A 263 18.46 3.07 8.19
C SER A 263 19.53 3.80 7.37
N ALA A 264 20.07 3.18 6.33
CA ALA A 264 21.07 3.78 5.45
C ALA A 264 20.50 4.96 4.63
N GLU A 265 19.27 4.84 4.14
CA GLU A 265 18.60 5.89 3.36
C GLU A 265 18.40 7.19 4.17
N LYS A 266 18.18 7.07 5.48
CA LYS A 266 17.99 8.21 6.40
C LYS A 266 19.29 8.80 6.95
N SER A 267 20.37 8.03 6.91
CA SER A 267 21.66 8.49 7.44
C SER A 267 22.28 9.48 6.46
N ILE A 268 22.64 10.67 6.96
CA ILE A 268 23.36 11.67 6.18
C ILE A 268 24.85 11.44 6.44
N GLU A 269 25.47 10.64 5.56
CA GLU A 269 26.88 10.30 5.66
C GLU A 269 27.80 11.42 5.13
N LYS A 270 27.29 12.22 4.19
CA LYS A 270 28.00 13.33 3.57
C LYS A 270 27.06 14.51 3.36
N LEU A 271 27.56 15.73 3.56
CA LEU A 271 26.83 16.98 3.35
C LEU A 271 27.74 17.97 2.60
N ASN A 272 27.18 18.71 1.65
CA ASN A 272 27.86 19.84 1.01
C ASN A 272 27.69 21.06 1.92
N ILE A 273 28.80 21.62 2.37
CA ILE A 273 28.88 22.83 3.19
C ILE A 273 29.76 23.80 2.39
N ASP A 274 29.19 24.92 1.96
CA ASP A 274 29.87 25.97 1.18
C ASP A 274 30.66 25.46 -0.04
N GLY A 275 30.12 24.46 -0.74
CA GLY A 275 30.73 23.88 -1.93
C GLY A 275 31.68 22.70 -1.65
N VAL A 276 32.03 22.44 -0.38
CA VAL A 276 32.92 21.36 0.03
C VAL A 276 32.13 20.19 0.61
N THR A 277 32.42 18.96 0.16
CA THR A 277 31.79 17.76 0.72
C THR A 277 32.43 17.39 2.05
N ASN A 278 31.67 17.51 3.14
CA ASN A 278 32.08 17.11 4.47
C ASN A 278 31.52 15.72 4.84
N THR A 279 32.32 14.92 5.55
CA THR A 279 31.96 13.55 6.00
C THR A 279 32.03 13.38 7.52
N ASP A 280 32.47 14.39 8.26
CA ASP A 280 32.50 14.38 9.71
C ASP A 280 31.09 14.53 10.28
N GLN A 281 30.65 13.56 11.08
CA GLN A 281 29.27 13.50 11.57
C GLN A 281 28.93 14.61 12.57
N ASN A 282 29.90 15.05 13.37
CA ASN A 282 29.67 16.13 14.33
C ASN A 282 29.47 17.46 13.60
N THR A 283 30.30 17.73 12.61
CA THR A 283 30.19 18.92 11.75
C THR A 283 28.88 18.91 10.96
N ILE A 284 28.51 17.76 10.37
CA ILE A 284 27.22 17.60 9.68
C ILE A 284 26.05 17.90 10.64
N ILE A 285 26.05 17.37 11.86
CA ILE A 285 24.97 17.62 12.82
C ILE A 285 24.89 19.11 13.21
N LYS A 286 26.03 19.76 13.45
CA LYS A 286 26.07 21.21 13.75
C LYS A 286 25.47 22.03 12.62
N GLU A 287 25.88 21.77 11.38
CA GLU A 287 25.37 22.47 10.20
C GLU A 287 23.86 22.26 10.01
N LEU A 288 23.38 21.03 10.21
CA LEU A 288 21.95 20.74 10.16
C LEU A 288 21.19 21.51 11.24
N VAL A 289 21.70 21.61 12.47
CA VAL A 289 21.07 22.39 13.54
C VAL A 289 21.03 23.87 13.18
N LEU A 290 22.16 24.45 12.76
CA LEU A 290 22.24 25.86 12.37
C LEU A 290 21.21 26.20 11.29
N PHE A 291 21.13 25.38 10.24
CA PHE A 291 20.15 25.58 9.17
C PHE A 291 18.70 25.56 9.66
N TYR A 292 18.32 24.58 10.48
CA TYR A 292 16.93 24.47 10.97
C TYR A 292 16.61 25.50 12.05
N GLU A 293 17.57 25.86 12.90
CA GLU A 293 17.40 26.93 13.89
C GLU A 293 17.14 28.27 13.20
N GLN A 294 17.96 28.64 12.21
CA GLN A 294 17.73 29.84 11.38
C GLN A 294 16.40 29.79 10.64
N LEU A 295 16.00 28.61 10.14
CA LEU A 295 14.72 28.45 9.47
C LEU A 295 13.53 28.73 10.40
N TYR A 296 13.61 28.33 11.67
CA TYR A 296 12.53 28.49 12.64
C TYR A 296 12.59 29.80 13.44
N GLN A 297 13.58 30.65 13.21
CA GLN A 297 13.62 31.98 13.80
C GLN A 297 12.44 32.82 13.32
N GLN A 298 11.87 33.59 14.25
CA GLN A 298 10.78 34.50 13.94
C GLN A 298 11.32 35.69 13.10
N PRO A 299 10.77 35.96 11.90
CA PRO A 299 11.12 37.11 11.10
C PRO A 299 10.48 38.38 11.69
N ASN A 300 11.00 39.53 11.31
CA ASN A 300 10.33 40.81 11.57
C ASN A 300 9.06 40.88 10.71
N ASN A 301 7.91 40.53 11.30
CA ASN A 301 6.61 40.66 10.64
C ASN A 301 6.22 42.15 10.61
N PRO A 302 5.91 42.73 9.43
CA PRO A 302 5.56 44.14 9.33
C PRO A 302 4.19 44.49 9.93
N PHE A 303 3.36 43.49 10.27
CA PHE A 303 2.01 43.69 10.75
C PHE A 303 1.81 43.22 12.19
N THR A 304 1.15 44.08 12.98
CA THR A 304 0.65 43.75 14.31
C THR A 304 -0.60 42.85 14.24
N HIS A 305 -0.95 42.18 15.33
CA HIS A 305 -2.15 41.32 15.35
C HIS A 305 -3.45 42.06 14.97
N PRO A 306 -3.73 43.30 15.45
CA PRO A 306 -4.89 44.07 15.00
C PRO A 306 -4.88 44.42 13.50
N GLU A 307 -3.72 44.75 12.93
CA GLU A 307 -3.58 45.02 11.50
C GLU A 307 -3.84 43.75 10.66
N LEU A 308 -3.38 42.59 11.12
CA LEU A 308 -3.68 41.31 10.49
C LEU A 308 -5.19 41.04 10.48
N LEU A 309 -5.89 41.23 11.61
CA LEU A 309 -7.34 41.09 11.69
C LEU A 309 -8.06 42.04 10.72
N SER A 310 -7.65 43.31 10.68
CA SER A 310 -8.21 44.31 9.77
C SER A 310 -8.06 43.88 8.30
N ARG A 311 -6.89 43.39 7.89
CA ARG A 311 -6.67 42.89 6.52
C ARG A 311 -7.48 41.62 6.24
N LEU A 312 -7.47 40.65 7.15
CA LEU A 312 -8.19 39.39 6.99
C LEU A 312 -9.71 39.58 6.93
N SER A 313 -10.25 40.57 7.64
CA SER A 313 -11.69 40.89 7.61
C SER A 313 -12.20 41.24 6.20
N LYS A 314 -11.33 41.79 5.34
CA LYS A 314 -11.66 42.14 3.95
C LYS A 314 -11.88 40.89 3.07
N LEU A 315 -11.39 39.73 3.50
CA LEU A 315 -11.46 38.48 2.72
C LEU A 315 -12.83 37.78 2.77
N ARG A 316 -13.80 38.31 3.54
CA ARG A 316 -15.17 37.78 3.66
C ARG A 316 -15.20 36.26 3.85
N LEU A 317 -14.32 35.75 4.71
CA LEU A 317 -14.21 34.33 5.02
C LEU A 317 -15.46 33.84 5.77
N PRO A 318 -15.88 32.58 5.58
CA PRO A 318 -16.94 31.99 6.41
C PRO A 318 -16.53 31.99 7.89
N SER A 319 -17.48 32.22 8.79
CA SER A 319 -17.26 32.14 10.23
C SER A 319 -18.18 31.10 10.86
N LEU A 320 -17.82 30.60 12.05
CA LEU A 320 -18.72 29.79 12.86
C LEU A 320 -19.98 30.58 13.24
N ASN A 321 -21.11 29.87 13.32
CA ASN A 321 -22.30 30.38 13.98
C ASN A 321 -22.20 30.21 15.51
N GLN A 322 -23.13 30.83 16.25
CA GLN A 322 -23.12 30.84 17.71
C GLN A 322 -23.11 29.43 18.33
N ALA A 323 -23.97 28.53 17.84
CA ALA A 323 -24.04 27.16 18.35
C ALA A 323 -22.76 26.35 18.08
N GLN A 324 -22.14 26.53 16.90
CA GLN A 324 -20.87 25.90 16.56
C GLN A 324 -19.71 26.43 17.40
N LEU A 325 -19.71 27.72 17.71
CA LEU A 325 -18.74 28.36 18.60
C LEU A 325 -18.86 27.77 20.00
N GLU A 326 -20.05 27.77 20.59
CA GLU A 326 -20.32 27.25 21.93
C GLU A 326 -19.89 25.78 22.08
N ASP A 327 -20.22 24.92 21.09
CA ASP A 327 -19.79 23.51 21.09
C ASP A 327 -18.26 23.36 21.00
N SER A 328 -17.59 24.25 20.28
CA SER A 328 -16.13 24.22 20.12
C SER A 328 -15.36 24.61 21.40
N GLU A 329 -16.00 25.30 22.33
CA GLU A 329 -15.40 25.80 23.58
C GLU A 329 -15.74 24.97 24.83
N LEU A 330 -16.58 23.94 24.71
CA LEU A 330 -16.86 23.01 25.80
C LEU A 330 -15.57 22.38 26.34
N PRO A 331 -15.39 22.24 27.67
CA PRO A 331 -14.21 21.60 28.25
C PRO A 331 -13.94 20.22 27.64
N ILE A 332 -12.68 19.96 27.28
CA ILE A 332 -12.27 18.64 26.78
C ILE A 332 -12.35 17.63 27.92
N THR A 333 -13.09 16.55 27.69
CA THR A 333 -13.35 15.52 28.72
C THR A 333 -12.36 14.36 28.64
N GLU A 334 -12.23 13.60 29.74
CA GLU A 334 -11.48 12.33 29.76
C GLU A 334 -11.95 11.37 28.66
N LYS A 335 -13.26 11.25 28.45
CA LYS A 335 -13.87 10.41 27.41
C LYS A 335 -13.41 10.82 26.01
N GLU A 336 -13.25 12.12 25.76
CA GLU A 336 -12.76 12.63 24.48
C GLU A 336 -11.27 12.31 24.27
N PHE A 337 -10.45 12.40 25.32
CA PHE A 337 -9.07 11.93 25.26
C PHE A 337 -8.99 10.42 25.01
N TYR A 338 -9.83 9.63 25.67
CA TYR A 338 -9.89 8.18 25.44
C TYR A 338 -10.32 7.83 24.02
N ALA A 339 -11.39 8.45 23.52
CA ALA A 339 -11.85 8.26 22.13
C ALA A 339 -10.75 8.64 21.13
N THR A 340 -10.03 9.74 21.39
CA THR A 340 -8.88 10.17 20.62
C THR A 340 -7.77 9.11 20.65
N LEU A 341 -7.37 8.65 21.83
CA LEU A 341 -6.35 7.63 22.03
C LEU A 341 -6.69 6.35 21.24
N ILE A 342 -7.93 5.85 21.33
CA ILE A 342 -8.39 4.65 20.64
C ILE A 342 -8.30 4.82 19.11
N SER A 343 -8.62 6.00 18.58
CA SER A 343 -8.53 6.30 17.15
C SER A 343 -7.09 6.35 16.60
N MET A 344 -6.09 6.53 17.47
CA MET A 344 -4.70 6.72 17.04
C MET A 344 -4.06 5.42 16.51
N PRO A 345 -3.24 5.51 15.44
CA PRO A 345 -2.61 4.36 14.82
C PRO A 345 -1.49 3.77 15.68
N LEU A 346 -1.39 2.44 15.70
CA LEU A 346 -0.35 1.70 16.40
C LEU A 346 0.98 1.66 15.58
N ASN A 347 2.06 1.23 16.23
CA ASN A 347 3.42 1.07 15.71
C ASN A 347 4.04 2.37 15.16
N LYS A 348 3.67 3.52 15.75
CA LYS A 348 4.31 4.80 15.48
C LYS A 348 5.52 4.99 16.40
N SER A 349 6.50 5.77 15.93
CA SER A 349 7.71 6.04 16.72
C SER A 349 7.40 7.12 17.77
N PRO A 350 7.74 6.90 19.06
CA PRO A 350 7.50 7.87 20.12
C PRO A 350 8.54 9.00 20.10
N GLY A 351 8.24 10.09 20.82
CA GLY A 351 9.17 11.17 21.16
C GLY A 351 10.24 10.77 22.17
N LEU A 352 10.95 11.75 22.76
CA LEU A 352 12.13 11.52 23.63
C LEU A 352 11.83 10.71 24.90
N ASP A 353 10.59 10.76 25.40
CA ASP A 353 10.17 9.97 26.56
C ASP A 353 10.13 8.46 26.27
N GLY A 354 10.03 8.08 24.99
CA GLY A 354 10.07 6.71 24.51
C GLY A 354 8.77 5.93 24.66
N PHE A 355 7.67 6.56 25.06
CA PHE A 355 6.37 5.91 25.27
C PHE A 355 5.46 6.00 24.03
N PRO A 356 5.11 4.87 23.39
CA PRO A 356 4.23 4.85 22.23
C PRO A 356 2.75 4.84 22.63
N ILE A 357 1.84 5.05 21.67
CA ILE A 357 0.38 5.02 21.88
C ILE A 357 -0.11 3.70 22.49
N GLU A 358 0.51 2.58 22.16
CA GLU A 358 0.20 1.27 22.74
C GLU A 358 0.32 1.26 24.26
N PHE A 359 1.31 1.97 24.83
CA PHE A 359 1.49 2.05 26.27
C PHE A 359 0.29 2.74 26.92
N PHE A 360 -0.13 3.88 26.39
CA PHE A 360 -1.30 4.61 26.88
C PHE A 360 -2.59 3.80 26.74
N LYS A 361 -2.76 3.03 25.64
CA LYS A 361 -3.92 2.15 25.48
C LYS A 361 -3.95 1.02 26.51
N THR A 362 -2.80 0.47 26.87
CA THR A 362 -2.72 -0.63 27.85
C THR A 362 -3.00 -0.15 29.27
N PHE A 363 -2.50 1.03 29.65
CA PHE A 363 -2.55 1.52 31.04
C PHE A 363 -3.49 2.74 31.21
N TRP A 364 -4.46 2.94 30.30
CA TRP A 364 -5.29 4.16 30.32
C TRP A 364 -6.02 4.32 31.65
N ASP A 365 -6.68 3.25 32.13
CA ASP A 365 -7.41 3.29 33.40
C ASP A 365 -6.51 3.59 34.60
N ASP A 366 -5.24 3.17 34.53
CA ASP A 366 -4.26 3.45 35.56
C ASP A 366 -3.72 4.91 35.48
N LEU A 367 -3.70 5.51 34.29
CA LEU A 367 -3.04 6.79 34.01
C LEU A 367 -3.99 8.00 33.88
N LYS A 368 -5.27 7.79 33.59
CA LYS A 368 -6.22 8.84 33.17
C LYS A 368 -6.32 10.02 34.14
N ASP A 369 -6.34 9.78 35.45
CA ASP A 369 -6.47 10.86 36.44
C ASP A 369 -5.26 11.81 36.37
N LEU A 370 -4.05 11.25 36.38
CA LEU A 370 -2.81 12.03 36.32
C LEU A 370 -2.62 12.71 34.96
N PHE A 371 -3.12 12.09 33.88
CA PHE A 371 -3.16 12.71 32.56
C PHE A 371 -4.08 13.93 32.56
N CYS A 372 -5.29 13.80 33.11
CA CYS A 372 -6.27 14.88 33.18
C CYS A 372 -5.79 16.01 34.10
N ASP A 373 -5.17 15.70 35.23
CA ASP A 373 -4.57 16.71 36.13
C ASP A 373 -3.47 17.50 35.41
N ALA A 374 -2.62 16.82 34.64
CA ALA A 374 -1.59 17.47 33.84
C ALA A 374 -2.19 18.35 32.74
N TRP A 375 -3.30 17.93 32.11
CA TRP A 375 -4.02 18.74 31.12
C TRP A 375 -4.65 19.99 31.75
N GLN A 376 -5.38 19.86 32.86
CA GLN A 376 -6.00 21.00 33.54
C GLN A 376 -4.95 22.02 34.00
N TYR A 377 -3.82 21.53 34.49
CA TYR A 377 -2.71 22.39 34.88
C TYR A 377 -2.07 23.09 33.67
N LEU A 378 -1.91 22.40 32.53
CA LEU A 378 -1.48 23.00 31.27
C LEU A 378 -2.45 24.10 30.81
N GLU A 379 -3.75 23.84 30.86
CA GLU A 379 -4.78 24.81 30.47
C GLU A 379 -4.68 26.08 31.33
N LYS A 380 -4.45 25.92 32.63
CA LYS A 380 -4.25 27.05 33.56
C LYS A 380 -2.94 27.82 33.31
N MET A 381 -1.83 27.12 33.06
CA MET A 381 -0.50 27.74 32.95
C MET A 381 -0.14 28.21 31.53
N GLY A 382 -0.87 27.77 30.51
CA GLY A 382 -0.64 28.21 29.13
C GLY A 382 0.49 27.48 28.38
N HIS A 383 1.06 26.41 28.94
CA HIS A 383 2.16 25.67 28.31
C HIS A 383 2.32 24.23 28.82
N PHE A 384 2.91 23.36 27.98
CA PHE A 384 3.36 22.02 28.37
C PHE A 384 4.60 22.06 29.29
N SER A 385 4.88 20.96 29.98
CA SER A 385 6.16 20.78 30.68
C SER A 385 7.36 20.81 29.71
N PRO A 386 8.58 21.12 30.18
CA PRO A 386 9.79 21.08 29.35
C PRO A 386 10.01 19.74 28.64
N VAL A 387 9.71 18.62 29.30
CA VAL A 387 9.84 17.28 28.70
C VAL A 387 8.79 17.06 27.62
N GLN A 388 7.55 17.47 27.87
CA GLN A 388 6.42 17.26 26.95
C GLN A 388 6.54 18.08 25.66
N ARG A 389 7.06 19.32 25.74
CA ARG A 389 7.18 20.22 24.57
C ARG A 389 8.35 19.91 23.64
N GLN A 390 9.28 19.05 24.06
CA GLN A 390 10.44 18.61 23.26
C GLN A 390 10.05 17.69 22.11
N GLY A 391 10.59 17.95 20.91
CA GLY A 391 10.49 17.09 19.73
C GLY A 391 11.83 16.48 19.31
N VAL A 392 11.78 15.37 18.54
CA VAL A 392 12.95 14.84 17.83
C VAL A 392 12.77 15.00 16.32
N VAL A 393 13.59 15.83 15.69
CA VAL A 393 13.58 16.04 14.24
C VAL A 393 14.41 14.94 13.57
N THR A 394 13.75 14.09 12.78
CA THR A 394 14.39 13.13 11.88
C THR A 394 14.25 13.60 10.43
N LEU A 395 15.34 13.52 9.66
CA LEU A 395 15.36 13.98 8.29
C LEU A 395 15.06 12.83 7.32
N ILE A 396 14.12 13.07 6.40
CA ILE A 396 13.77 12.13 5.33
C ILE A 396 14.19 12.73 4.00
N PRO A 397 15.03 12.05 3.19
CA PRO A 397 15.44 12.59 1.90
C PRO A 397 14.26 12.68 0.93
N LYS A 398 14.20 13.76 0.16
CA LYS A 398 13.26 13.91 -0.95
C LYS A 398 13.64 12.91 -2.07
N PRO A 399 12.68 12.13 -2.60
CA PRO A 399 12.99 11.12 -3.62
C PRO A 399 13.64 11.73 -4.87
N GLY A 400 14.74 11.12 -5.34
CA GLY A 400 15.42 11.50 -6.58
C GLY A 400 16.19 12.82 -6.53
N LYS A 401 16.37 13.41 -5.34
CA LYS A 401 17.18 14.61 -5.13
C LYS A 401 18.54 14.24 -4.55
N ASP A 402 19.54 15.09 -4.82
CA ASP A 402 20.88 14.90 -4.26
C ASP A 402 20.85 15.05 -2.74
N LYS A 403 21.37 14.04 -2.06
CA LYS A 403 21.41 13.92 -0.60
C LYS A 403 22.47 14.80 0.05
N GLN A 404 23.35 15.41 -0.73
CA GLN A 404 24.38 16.29 -0.18
C GLN A 404 23.83 17.66 0.24
N TYR A 405 22.64 18.05 -0.20
CA TYR A 405 22.07 19.37 0.12
C TYR A 405 20.99 19.29 1.22
N VAL A 406 21.11 20.10 2.27
CA VAL A 406 20.18 20.13 3.41
C VAL A 406 18.73 20.45 2.99
N THR A 407 18.54 21.31 1.98
CA THR A 407 17.23 21.71 1.43
C THR A 407 16.48 20.55 0.75
N ASN A 408 17.19 19.45 0.44
CA ASN A 408 16.63 18.23 -0.13
C ASN A 408 16.11 17.24 0.93
N TYR A 409 16.08 17.62 2.20
CA TYR A 409 15.47 16.85 3.28
C TYR A 409 14.15 17.45 3.75
N LYS A 410 13.24 16.58 4.22
CA LYS A 410 12.02 16.96 4.94
C LYS A 410 12.20 16.67 6.43
N PRO A 411 12.04 17.68 7.32
CA PRO A 411 12.06 17.45 8.75
C PRO A 411 10.75 16.77 9.20
N ILE A 412 10.85 15.69 9.96
CA ILE A 412 9.70 15.09 10.65
C ILE A 412 9.97 15.12 12.14
N THR A 413 9.10 15.79 12.89
CA THR A 413 9.19 15.92 14.34
C THR A 413 8.45 14.76 15.00
N LEU A 414 9.18 13.95 15.76
CA LEU A 414 8.63 12.91 16.62
C LEU A 414 8.31 13.54 17.98
N LEU A 415 7.02 13.64 18.28
CA LEU A 415 6.48 14.26 19.48
C LEU A 415 6.14 13.20 20.53
N ASN A 416 6.12 13.61 21.80
CA ASN A 416 5.72 12.74 22.90
C ASN A 416 4.24 12.36 22.74
N ALA A 417 3.90 11.11 23.07
CA ALA A 417 2.54 10.60 22.86
C ALA A 417 1.47 11.42 23.61
N HIS A 418 1.76 11.84 24.85
CA HIS A 418 0.89 12.76 25.61
C HIS A 418 0.53 14.03 24.83
N TYR A 419 1.54 14.75 24.33
CA TYR A 419 1.35 15.94 23.50
C TYR A 419 0.47 15.63 22.28
N THR A 420 0.75 14.53 21.58
CA THR A 420 -0.01 14.18 20.37
C THR A 420 -1.45 13.77 20.64
N ILE A 421 -1.77 13.21 21.82
CA ILE A 421 -3.15 12.91 22.23
C ILE A 421 -3.90 14.22 22.43
N VAL A 422 -3.31 15.17 23.17
CA VAL A 422 -3.89 16.49 23.44
C VAL A 422 -4.09 17.29 22.15
N SER A 423 -3.04 17.46 21.34
CA SER A 423 -3.11 18.17 20.06
C SER A 423 -4.15 17.54 19.11
N LYS A 424 -4.27 16.21 19.09
CA LYS A 424 -5.28 15.51 18.30
C LYS A 424 -6.70 15.78 18.80
N ALA A 425 -6.92 15.84 20.12
CA ALA A 425 -8.23 16.14 20.70
C ALA A 425 -8.67 17.57 20.31
N VAL A 426 -7.79 18.57 20.51
CA VAL A 426 -8.03 19.96 20.09
C VAL A 426 -8.32 20.05 18.59
N ASN A 427 -7.54 19.36 17.77
CA ASN A 427 -7.76 19.32 16.32
C ASN A 427 -9.10 18.68 15.91
N ASN A 428 -9.61 17.72 16.69
CA ASN A 428 -10.89 17.10 16.37
C ASN A 428 -12.05 18.11 16.50
N ARG A 429 -11.98 19.07 17.43
CA ARG A 429 -12.94 20.17 17.57
C ARG A 429 -12.98 21.07 16.34
N ILE A 430 -11.81 21.47 15.82
CA ILE A 430 -11.70 22.27 14.58
C ILE A 430 -12.26 21.49 13.37
N LYS A 431 -12.01 20.18 13.32
CA LYS A 431 -12.42 19.32 12.20
C LYS A 431 -13.91 19.12 12.03
N LEU A 432 -14.72 19.34 13.07
CA LEU A 432 -16.17 19.25 12.97
C LEU A 432 -16.71 20.26 11.95
N ASN A 433 -16.18 21.49 12.00
CA ASN A 433 -16.66 22.60 11.17
C ASN A 433 -15.80 22.88 9.93
N LEU A 434 -14.63 22.25 9.80
CA LEU A 434 -13.65 22.52 8.73
C LEU A 434 -14.23 22.50 7.30
N HIS A 435 -15.21 21.63 7.04
CA HIS A 435 -15.82 21.50 5.72
C HIS A 435 -16.73 22.68 5.34
N HIS A 436 -17.24 23.43 6.33
CA HIS A 436 -18.02 24.66 6.14
C HIS A 436 -17.13 25.89 5.99
N LEU A 437 -15.95 25.88 6.63
CA LEU A 437 -15.03 27.01 6.67
C LEU A 437 -14.19 27.15 5.38
N VAL A 438 -13.93 26.05 4.69
CA VAL A 438 -13.03 25.99 3.53
C VAL A 438 -13.82 25.70 2.25
N LYS A 439 -13.60 26.45 1.16
CA LYS A 439 -14.30 26.25 -0.13
C LYS A 439 -13.89 24.94 -0.83
N ALA A 440 -14.71 24.48 -1.78
CA ALA A 440 -14.59 23.15 -2.41
C ALA A 440 -13.39 22.98 -3.36
N ASP A 441 -12.66 24.06 -3.65
CA ASP A 441 -11.44 24.12 -4.47
C ASP A 441 -10.17 23.71 -3.69
N GLN A 442 -10.23 23.61 -2.36
CA GLN A 442 -9.16 23.08 -1.50
C GLN A 442 -9.43 21.62 -1.11
N ASN A 443 -8.66 20.67 -1.61
CA ASN A 443 -8.89 19.23 -1.39
C ASN A 443 -7.94 18.61 -0.35
N GLY A 444 -6.96 19.37 0.14
CA GLY A 444 -5.93 18.92 1.07
C GLY A 444 -6.45 18.75 2.49
N PHE A 445 -6.14 17.60 3.11
CA PHE A 445 -6.37 17.30 4.54
C PHE A 445 -7.82 17.41 5.07
N ILE A 446 -8.82 17.59 4.20
CA ILE A 446 -10.24 17.68 4.57
C ILE A 446 -10.94 16.34 4.33
N LYS A 447 -11.71 15.88 5.32
CA LYS A 447 -12.43 14.60 5.26
C LYS A 447 -13.46 14.63 4.12
N GLY A 448 -13.48 13.59 3.29
CA GLY A 448 -14.44 13.44 2.20
C GLY A 448 -14.00 14.05 0.86
N ARG A 449 -12.97 14.91 0.84
CA ARG A 449 -12.42 15.48 -0.41
C ARG A 449 -11.40 14.54 -1.04
N PHE A 450 -11.35 14.53 -2.38
CA PHE A 450 -10.48 13.62 -3.12
C PHE A 450 -9.42 14.36 -3.93
N ILE A 451 -8.17 13.92 -3.84
CA ILE A 451 -7.03 14.48 -4.59
C ILE A 451 -7.23 14.46 -6.12
N GLY A 452 -8.00 13.48 -6.62
CA GLY A 452 -8.26 13.41 -8.05
C GLY A 452 -9.18 14.52 -8.56
N ASP A 453 -9.89 15.25 -7.69
CA ASP A 453 -10.75 16.35 -8.11
C ASP A 453 -9.91 17.51 -8.69
N ASN A 454 -8.77 17.86 -8.07
CA ASN A 454 -7.84 18.87 -8.60
C ASN A 454 -7.30 18.45 -9.98
N LEU A 455 -6.92 17.18 -10.12
CA LEU A 455 -6.41 16.63 -11.37
C LEU A 455 -7.48 16.62 -12.46
N ARG A 456 -8.71 16.25 -12.11
CA ARG A 456 -9.85 16.23 -13.03
C ARG A 456 -10.16 17.64 -13.53
N LEU A 457 -10.29 18.60 -12.62
CA LEU A 457 -10.48 20.01 -12.94
C LEU A 457 -9.40 20.52 -13.90
N LEU A 458 -8.13 20.23 -13.60
CA LEU A 458 -7.01 20.64 -14.44
C LEU A 458 -7.10 20.03 -15.86
N PHE A 459 -7.47 18.75 -15.98
CA PHE A 459 -7.69 18.12 -17.29
C PHE A 459 -8.85 18.78 -18.05
N ASP A 460 -9.95 19.07 -17.36
CA ASP A 460 -11.14 19.66 -17.99
C ASP A 460 -10.87 21.10 -18.48
N ILE A 461 -10.17 21.91 -17.68
CA ILE A 461 -9.75 23.26 -18.05
C ILE A 461 -8.84 23.24 -19.28
N ILE A 462 -7.82 22.36 -19.28
CA ILE A 462 -6.89 22.23 -20.41
C ILE A 462 -7.66 21.79 -21.67
N ASP A 463 -8.51 20.78 -21.57
CA ASP A 463 -9.27 20.24 -22.70
C ASP A 463 -10.25 21.26 -23.28
N TYR A 464 -10.99 21.96 -22.41
CA TYR A 464 -11.93 22.98 -22.83
C TYR A 464 -11.21 24.12 -23.57
N ALA A 465 -10.15 24.68 -22.97
CA ALA A 465 -9.39 25.77 -23.57
C ALA A 465 -8.74 25.37 -24.90
N ASP A 466 -8.19 24.14 -25.01
CA ASP A 466 -7.59 23.63 -26.23
C ASP A 466 -8.60 23.37 -27.35
N PHE A 467 -9.80 22.90 -27.00
CA PHE A 467 -10.87 22.59 -27.93
C PHE A 467 -11.49 23.86 -28.51
N TYR A 468 -11.86 24.81 -27.65
CA TYR A 468 -12.51 26.06 -28.06
C TYR A 468 -11.54 27.21 -28.35
N LYS A 469 -10.23 26.98 -28.24
CA LYS A 469 -9.18 27.99 -28.45
C LYS A 469 -9.32 29.21 -27.51
N CYS A 470 -9.81 29.00 -26.30
CA CYS A 470 -9.84 30.05 -25.27
C CYS A 470 -8.40 30.39 -24.84
N PRO A 471 -8.03 31.67 -24.68
CA PRO A 471 -6.74 32.04 -24.12
C PRO A 471 -6.67 31.67 -22.64
N GLY A 472 -5.52 31.20 -22.16
CA GLY A 472 -5.35 30.92 -20.74
C GLY A 472 -3.94 30.51 -20.36
N ALA A 473 -3.63 30.62 -19.07
CA ALA A 473 -2.40 30.14 -18.45
C ALA A 473 -2.69 29.46 -17.11
N ILE A 474 -1.83 28.52 -16.75
CA ILE A 474 -1.87 27.83 -15.44
C ILE A 474 -0.58 28.17 -14.71
N LEU A 475 -0.71 28.72 -13.51
CA LEU A 475 0.39 29.04 -12.61
C LEU A 475 0.37 28.09 -11.41
N SER A 476 1.38 27.25 -11.29
CA SER A 476 1.61 26.37 -10.14
C SER A 476 2.61 26.99 -9.19
N LEU A 477 2.20 27.23 -7.96
CA LEU A 477 3.02 27.85 -6.92
C LEU A 477 3.76 26.78 -6.10
N ASP A 478 5.04 27.00 -5.81
CA ASP A 478 5.81 26.23 -4.82
C ASP A 478 6.11 27.14 -3.63
N ILE A 479 5.55 26.83 -2.46
CA ILE A 479 5.80 27.59 -1.23
C ILE A 479 7.04 27.04 -0.53
N TYR A 480 8.05 27.89 -0.33
CA TYR A 480 9.30 27.52 0.30
C TYR A 480 9.06 27.10 1.76
N LYS A 481 9.18 25.79 2.00
CA LYS A 481 9.11 25.19 3.34
C LYS A 481 7.86 25.64 4.11
N ALA A 482 6.70 25.63 3.46
CA ALA A 482 5.45 26.22 3.95
C ALA A 482 5.10 25.88 5.42
N PHE A 483 5.23 24.61 5.81
CA PHE A 483 4.97 24.18 7.19
C PHE A 483 5.99 24.76 8.18
N ASP A 484 7.24 24.94 7.76
CA ASP A 484 8.32 25.39 8.63
C ASP A 484 8.37 26.93 8.77
N THR A 485 7.69 27.69 7.89
CA THR A 485 7.84 29.15 7.76
C THR A 485 6.62 29.97 8.16
N ILE A 486 5.46 29.35 8.39
CA ILE A 486 4.24 30.08 8.75
C ILE A 486 4.29 30.69 10.17
N GLU A 487 3.92 31.95 10.32
CA GLU A 487 3.95 32.68 11.59
C GLU A 487 2.78 32.31 12.52
N TRP A 488 3.06 32.15 13.82
CA TRP A 488 2.01 31.84 14.80
C TRP A 488 1.03 32.99 15.01
N ASN A 489 1.50 34.24 14.99
CA ASN A 489 0.64 35.42 15.12
C ASN A 489 -0.42 35.46 13.99
N PHE A 490 -0.01 35.09 12.77
CA PHE A 490 -0.91 34.95 11.64
C PHE A 490 -1.92 33.82 11.85
N ILE A 491 -1.47 32.64 12.32
CA ILE A 491 -2.37 31.52 12.64
C ILE A 491 -3.47 31.96 13.62
N TYR A 492 -3.11 32.70 14.68
CA TYR A 492 -4.09 33.17 15.67
C TYR A 492 -5.08 34.16 15.06
N ALA A 493 -4.61 35.14 14.29
CA ALA A 493 -5.47 36.09 13.59
C ALA A 493 -6.44 35.40 12.61
N VAL A 494 -5.97 34.36 11.91
CA VAL A 494 -6.80 33.53 11.03
C VAL A 494 -7.87 32.78 11.81
N LEU A 495 -7.53 32.17 12.96
CA LEU A 495 -8.51 31.47 13.80
C LEU A 495 -9.61 32.42 14.32
N HIS A 496 -9.25 33.63 14.75
CA HIS A 496 -10.23 34.66 15.11
C HIS A 496 -11.13 35.02 13.93
N THR A 497 -10.56 35.16 12.73
CA THR A 497 -11.32 35.52 11.52
C THR A 497 -12.35 34.43 11.13
N PHE A 498 -12.02 33.15 11.37
CA PHE A 498 -12.96 32.03 11.19
C PHE A 498 -14.00 31.92 12.32
N GLY A 499 -13.97 32.80 13.32
CA GLY A 499 -14.94 32.85 14.42
C GLY A 499 -14.70 31.81 15.51
N PHE A 500 -13.47 31.29 15.67
CA PHE A 500 -13.13 30.46 16.82
C PHE A 500 -12.95 31.33 18.07
N GLY A 501 -13.45 30.85 19.21
CA GLY A 501 -13.37 31.57 20.47
C GLY A 501 -12.01 31.48 21.18
N GLU A 502 -11.82 32.34 22.18
CA GLU A 502 -10.56 32.50 22.91
C GLU A 502 -10.08 31.21 23.57
N LYS A 503 -10.99 30.35 24.02
CA LYS A 503 -10.62 29.14 24.77
C LYS A 503 -9.96 28.10 23.87
N LEU A 504 -10.53 27.87 22.68
CA LEU A 504 -9.93 26.99 21.69
C LEU A 504 -8.58 27.54 21.21
N ILE A 505 -8.51 28.85 20.95
CA ILE A 505 -7.29 29.53 20.54
C ILE A 505 -6.21 29.45 21.63
N HIS A 506 -6.60 29.56 22.90
CA HIS A 506 -5.71 29.36 24.05
C HIS A 506 -5.11 27.95 24.07
N TRP A 507 -5.91 26.89 23.87
CA TRP A 507 -5.37 25.53 23.80
C TRP A 507 -4.38 25.33 22.64
N ILE A 508 -4.61 25.99 21.51
CA ILE A 508 -3.68 25.99 20.38
C ILE A 508 -2.40 26.74 20.77
N LYS A 509 -2.50 27.93 21.36
CA LYS A 509 -1.35 28.68 21.91
C LYS A 509 -0.53 27.80 22.86
N CYS A 510 -1.16 27.08 23.79
CA CYS A 510 -0.49 26.13 24.68
C CYS A 510 0.37 25.08 23.94
N CYS A 511 -0.09 24.61 22.77
CA CYS A 511 0.65 23.63 21.95
C CYS A 511 1.89 24.22 21.27
N TYR A 512 1.94 25.54 21.07
CA TYR A 512 3.02 26.29 20.45
C TYR A 512 3.79 27.18 21.46
N SER A 513 3.52 27.07 22.77
CA SER A 513 4.28 27.76 23.82
C SER A 513 5.66 27.12 24.05
N TYR A 514 6.72 27.88 23.76
CA TYR A 514 8.14 27.52 23.97
C TYR A 514 8.59 26.16 23.39
N PRO A 515 8.24 25.79 22.15
CA PRO A 515 8.61 24.52 21.57
C PRO A 515 10.12 24.41 21.35
N THR A 516 10.69 23.27 21.73
CA THR A 516 12.10 22.94 21.48
C THR A 516 12.24 21.65 20.70
N SER A 517 13.39 21.43 20.06
CA SER A 517 13.67 20.19 19.34
C SER A 517 15.14 19.78 19.38
N LYS A 518 15.38 18.48 19.22
CA LYS A 518 16.71 17.90 18.97
C LYS A 518 16.71 17.21 17.62
N LEU A 519 17.80 17.35 16.86
CA LEU A 519 17.99 16.68 15.58
C LEU A 519 18.66 15.31 15.79
N ILE A 520 18.23 14.30 15.04
CA ILE A 520 18.86 12.96 15.05
C ILE A 520 19.43 12.60 13.67
N ASN A 521 20.74 12.36 13.61
CA ASN A 521 21.43 11.81 12.45
C ASN A 521 22.33 10.64 12.87
N ASN A 522 22.31 9.53 12.14
CA ASN A 522 23.05 8.31 12.48
C ASN A 522 22.96 7.87 13.96
N ASN A 523 21.78 8.00 14.57
CA ASN A 523 21.50 7.77 15.99
C ASN A 523 22.26 8.69 16.99
N LEU A 524 22.95 9.73 16.52
CA LEU A 524 23.49 10.79 17.36
C LEU A 524 22.44 11.90 17.49
N LEU A 525 22.24 12.38 18.71
CA LEU A 525 21.34 13.50 19.00
C LEU A 525 22.15 14.78 19.12
N SER A 526 21.62 15.87 18.55
CA SER A 526 22.19 17.21 18.72
C SER A 526 21.89 17.81 20.10
N CYS A 527 22.45 19.00 20.34
CA CYS A 527 21.92 19.94 21.32
C CYS A 527 20.46 20.31 21.00
N GLU A 528 19.77 20.81 22.02
CA GLU A 528 18.43 21.37 21.87
C GLU A 528 18.49 22.75 21.20
N PHE A 529 17.57 23.01 20.27
CA PHE A 529 17.36 24.32 19.65
C PHE A 529 15.89 24.74 19.76
N LYS A 530 15.64 26.05 19.71
CA LYS A 530 14.30 26.64 19.83
C LYS A 530 13.58 26.64 18.48
N ILE A 531 12.25 26.61 18.54
CA ILE A 531 11.37 26.81 17.39
C ILE A 531 10.53 28.04 17.71
N GLU A 532 10.46 29.02 16.82
CA GLU A 532 9.76 30.30 17.06
C GLU A 532 8.66 30.58 16.01
N ARG A 533 8.65 29.80 14.93
CA ARG A 533 7.58 29.79 13.93
C ARG A 533 7.37 28.40 13.33
N GLY A 534 6.36 28.30 12.48
CA GLY A 534 6.02 27.10 11.74
C GLY A 534 5.13 26.14 12.52
N VAL A 535 4.48 25.25 11.77
CA VAL A 535 3.69 24.14 12.28
C VAL A 535 4.50 22.85 12.21
N ARG A 536 4.57 22.10 13.31
CA ARG A 536 5.43 20.92 13.45
C ARG A 536 4.99 19.79 12.51
N GLN A 537 5.86 19.38 11.57
CA GLN A 537 5.60 18.26 10.65
C GLN A 537 5.60 16.92 11.40
N GLY A 538 4.42 16.38 11.68
CA GLY A 538 4.23 15.16 12.47
C GLY A 538 3.20 15.32 13.58
N ASP A 539 2.82 16.55 13.88
CA ASP A 539 1.73 16.88 14.80
C ASP A 539 0.36 16.75 14.11
N PRO A 540 -0.66 16.12 14.75
CA PRO A 540 -1.98 16.00 14.15
C PRO A 540 -2.71 17.32 13.87
N LEU A 541 -2.45 18.38 14.66
CA LEU A 541 -3.07 19.70 14.54
C LEU A 541 -2.53 20.51 13.35
N SER A 542 -1.21 20.45 13.10
CA SER A 542 -0.51 21.22 12.05
C SER A 542 -1.20 21.26 10.67
N PRO A 543 -1.64 20.14 10.06
CA PRO A 543 -2.24 20.19 8.73
C PRO A 543 -3.55 20.98 8.67
N THR A 544 -4.35 20.96 9.74
CA THR A 544 -5.63 21.69 9.80
C THR A 544 -5.38 23.19 9.91
N LEU A 545 -4.45 23.61 10.76
CA LEU A 545 -4.07 25.02 10.88
C LEU A 545 -3.52 25.57 9.56
N PHE A 546 -2.66 24.81 8.89
CA PHE A 546 -2.11 25.21 7.60
C PHE A 546 -3.21 25.36 6.53
N VAL A 547 -4.19 24.44 6.49
CA VAL A 547 -5.33 24.53 5.56
C VAL A 547 -6.16 25.79 5.78
N LEU A 548 -6.43 26.17 7.03
CA LEU A 548 -7.15 27.42 7.32
C LEU A 548 -6.33 28.65 6.89
N CYS A 549 -5.02 28.63 7.08
CA CYS A 549 -4.15 29.75 6.70
C CYS A 549 -4.04 29.92 5.18
N ILE A 550 -3.87 28.83 4.43
CA ILE A 550 -3.78 28.92 2.95
C ILE A 550 -5.13 29.26 2.32
N GLU A 551 -6.25 29.00 3.00
CA GLU A 551 -7.58 29.43 2.56
C GLU A 551 -7.68 30.97 2.47
N CYS A 552 -6.91 31.72 3.27
CA CYS A 552 -6.85 33.18 3.16
C CYS A 552 -6.25 33.63 1.82
N LEU A 553 -5.20 32.96 1.33
CA LEU A 553 -4.65 33.22 0.00
C LEU A 553 -5.68 32.88 -1.09
N ALA A 554 -6.33 31.72 -0.97
CA ALA A 554 -7.36 31.30 -1.91
C ALA A 554 -8.52 32.30 -1.95
N ALA A 555 -8.97 32.80 -0.79
CA ALA A 555 -10.02 33.80 -0.69
C ALA A 555 -9.62 35.14 -1.33
N ALA A 556 -8.39 35.60 -1.10
CA ALA A 556 -7.88 36.83 -1.72
C ALA A 556 -7.86 36.73 -3.26
N LEU A 557 -7.37 35.60 -3.80
CA LEU A 557 -7.40 35.33 -5.24
C LEU A 557 -8.84 35.24 -5.77
N ARG A 558 -9.78 34.67 -4.99
CA ARG A 558 -11.18 34.54 -5.41
C ARG A 558 -11.92 35.88 -5.51
N LEU A 559 -11.61 36.81 -4.62
CA LEU A 559 -12.27 38.12 -4.53
C LEU A 559 -11.83 39.11 -5.60
N ASP A 560 -10.69 38.87 -6.24
CA ASP A 560 -10.15 39.80 -7.22
C ASP A 560 -10.74 39.56 -8.61
N ASP A 561 -11.40 40.56 -9.19
CA ASP A 561 -12.13 40.42 -10.46
C ASP A 561 -11.23 40.37 -11.69
N GLU A 562 -9.98 40.84 -11.59
CA GLU A 562 -9.03 40.74 -12.70
C GLU A 562 -8.50 39.31 -12.83
N ILE A 563 -8.33 38.59 -11.70
CA ILE A 563 -7.83 37.21 -11.66
C ILE A 563 -8.92 36.22 -12.03
N GLY A 564 -8.64 35.37 -13.01
CA GLY A 564 -9.49 34.24 -13.34
C GLY A 564 -9.33 33.75 -14.77
N LEU A 565 -10.02 32.66 -15.06
CA LEU A 565 -10.15 32.07 -16.37
C LEU A 565 -11.63 31.72 -16.58
N ASN A 566 -12.33 32.56 -17.33
CA ASN A 566 -13.73 32.33 -17.68
C ASN A 566 -13.84 31.28 -18.78
N LEU A 567 -14.44 30.13 -18.46
CA LEU A 567 -14.77 29.08 -19.42
C LEU A 567 -16.27 28.79 -19.32
N ASN A 568 -16.98 28.97 -20.42
CA ASN A 568 -18.42 28.71 -20.51
C ASN A 568 -19.27 29.46 -19.45
N GLY A 569 -18.91 30.72 -19.14
CA GLY A 569 -19.60 31.52 -18.13
C GLY A 569 -19.22 31.17 -16.69
N ILE A 570 -18.30 30.23 -16.47
CA ILE A 570 -17.80 29.87 -15.14
C ILE A 570 -16.37 30.40 -15.00
N ASP A 571 -16.12 31.17 -13.94
CA ASP A 571 -14.82 31.76 -13.68
C ASP A 571 -13.98 30.90 -12.72
N PHE A 572 -12.92 30.28 -13.24
CA PHE A 572 -11.99 29.46 -12.47
C PHE A 572 -10.79 30.30 -12.02
N LYS A 573 -10.53 30.33 -10.71
CA LYS A 573 -9.45 31.17 -10.14
C LYS A 573 -8.34 30.36 -9.47
N VAL A 574 -8.70 29.39 -8.61
CA VAL A 574 -7.72 28.65 -7.80
C VAL A 574 -8.12 27.19 -7.60
N SER A 575 -7.14 26.31 -7.42
CA SER A 575 -7.32 24.95 -6.95
C SER A 575 -6.14 24.53 -6.06
N LEU A 576 -6.43 23.99 -4.87
CA LEU A 576 -5.42 23.72 -3.86
C LEU A 576 -5.46 22.26 -3.41
N LEU A 577 -4.26 21.73 -3.15
CA LEU A 577 -4.08 20.54 -2.33
C LEU A 577 -3.05 20.86 -1.23
N ALA A 578 -3.52 21.42 -0.12
CA ALA A 578 -2.67 22.00 0.91
C ALA A 578 -1.73 23.07 0.31
N ASP A 579 -0.41 22.85 0.30
CA ASP A 579 0.59 23.78 -0.23
C ASP A 579 0.69 23.76 -1.76
N ASP A 580 0.31 22.66 -2.42
CA ASP A 580 0.29 22.56 -3.89
C ASP A 580 -0.87 23.40 -4.47
N THR A 581 -0.59 24.64 -4.87
CA THR A 581 -1.58 25.63 -5.33
C THR A 581 -1.49 25.86 -6.84
N LEU A 582 -2.62 25.75 -7.54
CA LEU A 582 -2.80 26.17 -8.93
C LEU A 582 -3.64 27.43 -8.97
N VAL A 583 -3.19 28.42 -9.75
CA VAL A 583 -3.93 29.63 -10.09
C VAL A 583 -4.22 29.58 -11.59
N PHE A 584 -5.47 29.81 -11.95
CA PHE A 584 -5.93 29.83 -13.33
C PHE A 584 -6.04 31.29 -13.79
N LEU A 585 -5.39 31.59 -14.91
CA LEU A 585 -5.19 32.94 -15.41
C LEU A 585 -5.66 33.03 -16.86
N ASN A 586 -6.11 34.21 -17.30
CA ASN A 586 -6.48 34.47 -18.70
C ASN A 586 -5.23 34.52 -19.64
N GLY A 587 -4.04 34.59 -19.04
CA GLY A 587 -2.74 34.57 -19.68
C GLY A 587 -2.18 35.96 -20.05
N ASP A 588 -2.83 37.05 -19.68
CA ASP A 588 -2.32 38.41 -19.86
C ASP A 588 -1.30 38.76 -18.76
N VAL A 589 -0.35 39.65 -19.06
CA VAL A 589 0.71 40.05 -18.11
C VAL A 589 0.12 40.68 -16.85
N SER A 590 -0.90 41.53 -16.99
CA SER A 590 -1.61 42.15 -15.85
C SER A 590 -2.15 41.12 -14.87
N ASN A 591 -2.60 39.96 -15.38
CA ASN A 591 -3.14 38.88 -14.57
C ASN A 591 -2.06 38.22 -13.70
N PHE A 592 -0.86 38.06 -14.26
CA PHE A 592 0.30 37.60 -13.49
C PHE A 592 0.75 38.65 -12.47
N ASP A 593 0.81 39.93 -12.84
CA ASP A 593 1.20 41.01 -11.94
C ASP A 593 0.28 41.08 -10.72
N LYS A 594 -1.03 40.99 -10.96
CA LYS A 594 -2.03 40.99 -9.91
C LYS A 594 -1.95 39.76 -9.01
N ALA A 595 -1.83 38.57 -9.61
CA ALA A 595 -1.64 37.33 -8.84
C ALA A 595 -0.40 37.40 -7.95
N PHE A 596 0.75 37.80 -8.48
CA PHE A 596 1.98 37.93 -7.68
C PHE A 596 1.89 39.03 -6.62
N SER A 597 1.16 40.13 -6.88
CA SER A 597 0.90 41.15 -5.87
C SER A 597 0.16 40.58 -4.65
N ILE A 598 -0.94 39.85 -4.88
CA ILE A 598 -1.73 39.20 -3.82
C ILE A 598 -0.89 38.17 -3.07
N ILE A 599 -0.11 37.33 -3.78
CA ILE A 599 0.69 36.31 -3.11
C ILE A 599 1.83 36.94 -2.30
N ASN A 600 2.41 38.06 -2.75
CA ASN A 600 3.40 38.82 -1.98
C ASN A 600 2.79 39.42 -0.71
N GLU A 601 1.59 40.01 -0.79
CA GLU A 601 0.87 40.52 0.39
C GLU A 601 0.57 39.40 1.40
N PHE A 602 0.08 38.25 0.90
CA PHE A 602 -0.11 37.06 1.74
C PHE A 602 1.22 36.60 2.38
N GLY A 603 2.33 36.64 1.66
CA GLY A 603 3.65 36.30 2.18
C GLY A 603 4.11 37.23 3.30
N LEU A 604 3.84 38.54 3.20
CA LEU A 604 4.13 39.52 4.26
C LEU A 604 3.30 39.26 5.52
N MET A 605 2.02 38.90 5.38
CA MET A 605 1.15 38.59 6.52
C MET A 605 1.51 37.26 7.21
N SER A 606 1.70 36.21 6.40
CA SER A 606 1.84 34.82 6.88
C SER A 606 3.27 34.39 7.19
N GLY A 607 4.28 35.13 6.72
CA GLY A 607 5.69 34.73 6.73
C GLY A 607 6.07 33.68 5.69
N CYS A 608 5.10 33.18 4.92
CA CYS A 608 5.37 32.24 3.83
C CYS A 608 6.08 32.94 2.67
N LYS A 609 7.01 32.23 2.03
CA LYS A 609 7.75 32.74 0.86
C LYS A 609 7.52 31.86 -0.35
N ILE A 610 7.15 32.45 -1.49
CA ILE A 610 7.10 31.71 -2.76
C ILE A 610 8.51 31.38 -3.21
N ASN A 611 8.72 30.15 -3.68
CA ASN A 611 9.89 29.78 -4.44
C ASN A 611 9.63 29.98 -5.94
N ILE A 612 9.90 31.18 -6.45
CA ILE A 612 9.61 31.50 -7.86
C ILE A 612 10.34 30.58 -8.85
N GLN A 613 11.58 30.18 -8.52
CA GLN A 613 12.40 29.28 -9.34
C GLN A 613 11.87 27.85 -9.42
N LYS A 614 11.04 27.44 -8.46
CA LYS A 614 10.36 26.13 -8.46
C LYS A 614 8.89 26.21 -8.85
N SER A 615 8.33 27.42 -8.82
CA SER A 615 7.00 27.69 -9.36
C SER A 615 7.05 27.57 -10.88
N VAL A 616 5.96 27.12 -11.46
CA VAL A 616 5.88 26.75 -12.87
C VAL A 616 4.67 27.42 -13.50
N ALA A 617 4.84 28.01 -14.68
CA ALA A 617 3.73 28.47 -15.51
C ALA A 617 3.76 27.82 -16.90
N PHE A 618 2.58 27.62 -17.48
CA PHE A 618 2.45 27.20 -18.87
C PHE A 618 1.14 27.68 -19.49
N PHE A 619 1.15 27.93 -20.80
CA PHE A 619 -0.02 28.36 -21.54
C PHE A 619 -0.88 27.19 -22.03
N ILE A 620 -2.17 27.49 -22.21
CA ILE A 620 -3.18 26.57 -22.76
C ILE A 620 -4.01 27.26 -23.85
N GLY A 621 -4.78 26.48 -24.61
CA GLY A 621 -5.66 27.00 -25.63
C GLY A 621 -4.95 27.81 -26.71
N SER A 622 -5.47 28.99 -27.05
CA SER A 622 -4.88 29.83 -28.11
C SER A 622 -3.52 30.42 -27.75
N LYS A 623 -3.18 30.56 -26.46
CA LYS A 623 -1.88 31.08 -26.01
C LYS A 623 -0.77 30.04 -25.92
N ARG A 624 -1.04 28.77 -26.23
CA ARG A 624 -0.06 27.66 -26.08
C ARG A 624 1.27 27.91 -26.80
N SER A 625 1.25 28.64 -27.91
CA SER A 625 2.43 29.02 -28.71
C SER A 625 2.96 30.43 -28.44
N SER A 626 2.45 31.13 -27.41
CA SER A 626 2.91 32.48 -27.07
C SER A 626 4.38 32.49 -26.69
N LEU A 627 5.10 33.51 -27.19
CA LEU A 627 6.50 33.78 -26.84
C LEU A 627 6.63 34.68 -25.62
N GLU A 628 5.59 35.47 -25.31
CA GLU A 628 5.54 36.34 -24.13
C GLU A 628 5.36 35.49 -22.88
N LYS A 629 6.43 35.32 -22.10
CA LYS A 629 6.48 34.49 -20.89
C LYS A 629 6.67 35.38 -19.66
N PRO A 630 5.57 35.80 -18.99
CA PRO A 630 5.65 36.64 -17.80
C PRO A 630 6.61 36.08 -16.74
N TYR A 631 7.35 36.97 -16.07
CA TYR A 631 8.22 36.65 -14.94
C TYR A 631 9.37 35.66 -15.24
N LEU A 632 9.65 35.37 -16.52
CA LEU A 632 10.78 34.53 -16.92
C LEU A 632 12.12 35.13 -16.46
N ASP A 633 12.26 36.45 -16.57
CA ASP A 633 13.39 37.28 -16.10
C ASP A 633 13.57 37.20 -14.57
N LYS A 634 12.47 37.08 -13.83
CA LYS A 634 12.47 36.90 -12.36
C LYS A 634 12.65 35.43 -11.94
N GLY A 635 12.84 34.53 -12.90
CA GLY A 635 13.16 33.12 -12.68
C GLY A 635 11.97 32.17 -12.63
N LEU A 636 10.76 32.58 -13.02
CA LEU A 636 9.61 31.68 -13.12
C LEU A 636 9.87 30.59 -14.18
N SER A 637 9.61 29.33 -13.84
CA SER A 637 9.91 28.21 -14.73
C SER A 637 8.83 28.00 -15.80
N TRP A 638 9.23 27.94 -17.06
CA TRP A 638 8.37 27.68 -18.23
C TRP A 638 8.80 26.38 -18.94
N PRO A 639 8.31 25.20 -18.52
CA PRO A 639 8.74 23.91 -19.04
C PRO A 639 8.40 23.74 -20.52
N GLN A 640 9.26 23.03 -21.25
CA GLN A 640 9.09 22.77 -22.68
C GLN A 640 8.47 21.39 -22.97
N THR A 641 8.62 20.43 -22.06
CA THR A 641 8.22 19.02 -22.29
C THR A 641 6.98 18.64 -21.49
N TYR A 642 7.07 18.68 -20.16
CA TYR A 642 5.96 18.35 -19.28
C TYR A 642 5.99 19.14 -17.96
N PHE A 643 4.82 19.32 -17.37
CA PHE A 643 4.60 19.84 -16.04
C PHE A 643 4.19 18.69 -15.10
N ARG A 644 4.77 18.61 -13.90
CA ARG A 644 4.44 17.56 -12.93
C ARG A 644 3.59 18.11 -11.80
N TYR A 645 2.36 17.60 -11.67
CA TYR A 645 1.42 17.98 -10.61
C TYR A 645 0.80 16.73 -9.96
N LEU A 646 0.82 16.68 -8.63
CA LEU A 646 0.26 15.58 -7.83
C LEU A 646 0.66 14.17 -8.29
N GLY A 647 1.89 14.04 -8.81
CA GLY A 647 2.45 12.76 -9.29
C GLY A 647 2.05 12.35 -10.71
N ILE A 648 1.36 13.21 -11.46
CA ILE A 648 1.02 13.07 -12.88
C ILE A 648 1.87 14.05 -13.70
N ASN A 649 2.38 13.58 -14.83
CA ASN A 649 3.14 14.39 -15.78
C ASN A 649 2.21 14.82 -16.93
N PHE A 650 1.96 16.12 -17.06
CA PHE A 650 1.12 16.75 -18.09
C PHE A 650 2.01 17.22 -19.25
N PRO A 651 1.80 16.73 -20.48
CA PRO A 651 2.58 17.20 -21.63
C PRO A 651 2.21 18.64 -21.99
N ILE A 652 3.21 19.49 -22.23
CA ILE A 652 3.01 20.90 -22.65
C ILE A 652 2.44 20.99 -24.06
N THR A 653 2.55 19.93 -24.86
CA THR A 653 1.92 19.81 -26.18
C THR A 653 0.41 19.55 -26.12
N GLY A 654 -0.12 19.11 -24.96
CA GLY A 654 -1.49 18.61 -24.83
C GLY A 654 -1.73 17.19 -25.38
N SER A 655 -0.71 16.55 -25.96
CA SER A 655 -0.82 15.27 -26.68
C SER A 655 -1.29 14.10 -25.78
N PRO A 656 -2.43 13.43 -26.09
CA PRO A 656 -2.88 12.26 -25.36
C PRO A 656 -1.89 11.07 -25.40
N LYS A 657 -1.14 10.93 -26.51
CA LYS A 657 -0.14 9.87 -26.67
C LYS A 657 1.04 10.07 -25.72
N GLU A 658 1.54 11.31 -25.62
CA GLU A 658 2.62 11.67 -24.69
C GLU A 658 2.16 11.52 -23.24
N LEU A 659 0.93 11.94 -22.93
CA LEU A 659 0.35 11.74 -21.60
C LEU A 659 0.37 10.28 -21.17
N PHE A 660 0.00 9.36 -22.07
CA PHE A 660 0.08 7.92 -21.81
C PHE A 660 1.53 7.46 -21.58
N GLN A 661 2.45 7.86 -22.45
CA GLN A 661 3.87 7.47 -22.36
C GLN A 661 4.51 7.93 -21.04
N LEU A 662 4.35 9.20 -20.70
CA LEU A 662 4.92 9.80 -19.49
C LEU A 662 4.41 9.15 -18.20
N ASN A 663 3.16 8.68 -18.18
CA ASN A 663 2.51 8.21 -16.96
C ASN A 663 2.44 6.67 -16.84
N PHE A 664 2.28 5.93 -17.93
CA PHE A 664 2.02 4.48 -17.88
C PHE A 664 3.17 3.60 -18.39
N ALA A 665 4.02 4.08 -19.30
CA ALA A 665 5.04 3.22 -19.95
C ALA A 665 5.98 2.56 -18.92
N GLY A 666 6.53 3.34 -18.00
CA GLY A 666 7.45 2.84 -16.96
C GLY A 666 6.81 1.94 -15.88
N LEU A 667 5.47 1.83 -15.83
CA LEU A 667 4.80 0.98 -14.83
C LEU A 667 5.03 -0.51 -15.08
N ILE A 668 5.21 -0.91 -16.35
CA ILE A 668 5.48 -2.32 -16.70
C ILE A 668 6.82 -2.74 -16.11
N ASP A 669 7.87 -1.94 -16.30
CA ASP A 669 9.21 -2.28 -15.84
C ASP A 669 9.32 -2.21 -14.32
N LYS A 670 8.66 -1.23 -13.70
CA LYS A 670 8.50 -1.19 -12.24
C LYS A 670 7.79 -2.44 -11.70
N THR A 671 6.72 -2.89 -12.38
CA THR A 671 5.99 -4.11 -12.01
C THR A 671 6.90 -5.34 -12.12
N LYS A 672 7.60 -5.50 -13.24
CA LYS A 672 8.57 -6.60 -13.43
C LYS A 672 9.67 -6.58 -12.37
N ALA A 673 10.26 -5.41 -12.10
CA ALA A 673 11.31 -5.27 -11.10
C ALA A 673 10.84 -5.71 -9.70
N ILE A 674 9.65 -5.27 -9.27
CA ILE A 674 9.06 -5.71 -8.00
C ILE A 674 8.82 -7.22 -8.01
N LEU A 675 8.13 -7.75 -9.04
CA LEU A 675 7.78 -9.17 -9.09
C LEU A 675 9.00 -10.09 -9.16
N ASN A 676 10.08 -9.69 -9.84
CA ASN A 676 11.33 -10.44 -9.90
C ASN A 676 12.01 -10.58 -8.53
N ILE A 677 11.90 -9.58 -7.65
CA ILE A 677 12.42 -9.66 -6.27
C ILE A 677 11.64 -10.70 -5.45
N TRP A 678 10.35 -10.91 -5.77
CA TRP A 678 9.47 -11.82 -5.06
C TRP A 678 9.43 -13.23 -5.65
N SER A 679 9.72 -13.40 -6.95
CA SER A 679 9.69 -14.70 -7.62
C SER A 679 10.71 -15.68 -7.05
N GLY A 680 11.89 -15.19 -6.64
CA GLY A 680 12.95 -16.01 -6.03
C GLY A 680 12.68 -16.50 -4.60
N ARG A 681 11.49 -16.27 -4.02
CA ARG A 681 11.21 -16.53 -2.59
C ARG A 681 10.38 -17.78 -2.29
N GLY A 682 10.09 -18.62 -3.29
CA GLY A 682 9.37 -19.88 -3.08
C GLY A 682 7.94 -19.71 -2.56
N LEU A 683 7.27 -18.62 -2.96
CA LEU A 683 5.92 -18.26 -2.48
C LEU A 683 4.85 -19.26 -2.93
N THR A 684 3.80 -19.47 -2.13
CA THR A 684 2.66 -20.30 -2.55
C THR A 684 1.81 -19.59 -3.61
N LEU A 685 0.79 -20.27 -4.14
CA LEU A 685 -0.17 -19.65 -5.05
C LEU A 685 -0.89 -18.47 -4.38
N ILE A 686 -1.33 -18.65 -3.13
CA ILE A 686 -2.01 -17.61 -2.34
C ILE A 686 -1.05 -16.45 -2.05
N GLY A 687 0.18 -16.74 -1.62
CA GLY A 687 1.19 -15.72 -1.34
C GLY A 687 1.51 -14.85 -2.55
N ARG A 688 1.52 -15.41 -3.76
CA ARG A 688 1.73 -14.63 -5.00
C ARG A 688 0.55 -13.76 -5.38
N VAL A 689 -0.69 -14.25 -5.21
CA VAL A 689 -1.88 -13.42 -5.38
C VAL A 689 -1.88 -12.25 -4.40
N CYS A 690 -1.46 -12.48 -3.15
CA CYS A 690 -1.30 -11.42 -2.17
C CYS A 690 -0.29 -10.35 -2.58
N ILE A 691 0.88 -10.76 -3.07
CA ILE A 691 1.90 -9.83 -3.56
C ILE A 691 1.34 -8.95 -4.69
N LEU A 692 0.60 -9.53 -5.64
CA LEU A 692 -0.03 -8.75 -6.70
C LEU A 692 -1.03 -7.72 -6.13
N LYS A 693 -1.96 -8.16 -5.28
CA LYS A 693 -2.98 -7.29 -4.67
C LYS A 693 -2.41 -6.20 -3.78
N SER A 694 -1.35 -6.51 -3.05
CA SER A 694 -0.82 -5.65 -1.99
C SER A 694 0.28 -4.72 -2.48
N LEU A 695 1.06 -5.13 -3.50
CA LEU A 695 2.18 -4.34 -4.02
C LEU A 695 1.94 -3.79 -5.42
N ILE A 696 1.34 -4.56 -6.32
CA ILE A 696 1.25 -4.16 -7.73
C ILE A 696 -0.02 -3.34 -7.96
N ILE A 697 -1.18 -3.83 -7.54
CA ILE A 697 -2.45 -3.12 -7.77
C ILE A 697 -2.40 -1.68 -7.26
N PRO A 698 -1.94 -1.36 -6.03
CA PRO A 698 -1.89 0.02 -5.56
C PRO A 698 -1.00 0.94 -6.41
N THR A 699 0.04 0.40 -7.05
CA THR A 699 0.91 1.19 -7.95
C THR A 699 0.23 1.56 -9.26
N LEU A 700 -0.78 0.81 -9.67
CA LEU A 700 -1.60 1.07 -10.85
C LEU A 700 -2.81 1.94 -10.50
N THR A 701 -3.48 1.65 -9.37
CA THR A 701 -4.74 2.26 -8.95
C THR A 701 -4.74 3.77 -9.04
N TYR A 702 -3.73 4.44 -8.48
CA TYR A 702 -3.70 5.91 -8.44
C TYR A 702 -3.74 6.51 -9.85
N LYS A 703 -2.80 6.10 -10.72
CA LYS A 703 -2.66 6.65 -12.07
C LYS A 703 -3.85 6.31 -12.96
N VAL A 704 -4.37 5.08 -12.90
CA VAL A 704 -5.56 4.70 -13.68
C VAL A 704 -6.78 5.52 -13.27
N ASN A 705 -6.95 5.74 -11.96
CA ASN A 705 -8.10 6.44 -11.43
C ASN A 705 -8.08 7.93 -11.81
N VAL A 706 -6.92 8.61 -11.71
CA VAL A 706 -6.86 10.06 -11.90
C VAL A 706 -6.50 10.51 -13.33
N VAL A 707 -5.93 9.65 -14.17
CA VAL A 707 -5.62 10.00 -15.57
C VAL A 707 -6.78 9.60 -16.47
N PRO A 708 -7.50 10.55 -17.08
CA PRO A 708 -8.65 10.28 -17.93
C PRO A 708 -8.19 9.92 -19.36
N THR A 709 -7.42 8.84 -19.48
CA THR A 709 -6.98 8.28 -20.77
C THR A 709 -7.39 6.82 -20.84
N GLU A 710 -7.93 6.41 -22.00
CA GLU A 710 -8.20 5.01 -22.25
C GLU A 710 -6.88 4.21 -22.29
N LEU A 711 -6.85 3.11 -21.54
CA LEU A 711 -5.68 2.23 -21.54
C LEU A 711 -5.69 1.37 -22.80
N PRO A 712 -4.61 1.35 -23.60
CA PRO A 712 -4.52 0.48 -24.76
C PRO A 712 -4.72 -0.99 -24.38
N GLU A 713 -5.50 -1.73 -25.16
CA GLU A 713 -5.76 -3.16 -24.89
C GLU A 713 -4.47 -3.97 -24.81
N ALA A 714 -3.48 -3.65 -25.65
CA ALA A 714 -2.16 -4.26 -25.64
C ALA A 714 -1.45 -4.08 -24.28
N PHE A 715 -1.59 -2.92 -23.64
CA PHE A 715 -1.02 -2.64 -22.32
C PHE A 715 -1.69 -3.50 -21.24
N VAL A 716 -3.02 -3.55 -21.22
CA VAL A 716 -3.80 -4.37 -20.26
C VAL A 716 -3.51 -5.86 -20.45
N LYS A 717 -3.45 -6.34 -21.70
CA LYS A 717 -3.11 -7.73 -22.04
C LYS A 717 -1.70 -8.09 -21.56
N ASN A 718 -0.74 -7.18 -21.71
CA ASN A 718 0.62 -7.38 -21.22
C ASN A 718 0.70 -7.46 -19.69
N LEU A 719 -0.03 -6.59 -18.97
CA LEU A 719 -0.11 -6.65 -17.50
C LEU A 719 -0.69 -8.00 -17.03
N LYS A 720 -1.81 -8.45 -17.62
CA LYS A 720 -2.39 -9.77 -17.30
C LYS A 720 -1.37 -10.89 -17.53
N ARG A 721 -0.66 -10.88 -18.66
CA ARG A 721 0.40 -11.86 -18.95
C ARG A 721 1.49 -11.87 -17.87
N ILE A 722 1.95 -10.70 -17.43
CA ILE A 722 2.95 -10.58 -16.37
C ILE A 722 2.41 -11.13 -15.03
N PHE A 723 1.16 -10.80 -14.67
CA PHE A 723 0.53 -11.25 -13.43
C PHE A 723 0.42 -12.77 -13.39
N PHE A 724 -0.11 -13.38 -14.45
CA PHE A 724 -0.30 -14.83 -14.50
C PHE A 724 1.03 -15.58 -14.65
N LYS A 725 2.01 -15.04 -15.38
CA LYS A 725 3.39 -15.57 -15.38
C LYS A 725 3.96 -15.61 -13.96
N PHE A 726 3.76 -14.57 -13.16
CA PHE A 726 4.20 -14.54 -11.77
C PHE A 726 3.43 -15.55 -10.89
N ILE A 727 2.10 -15.58 -10.96
CA ILE A 727 1.22 -16.50 -10.22
C ILE A 727 1.58 -17.97 -10.47
N TRP A 728 2.09 -18.30 -11.66
CA TRP A 728 2.48 -19.66 -12.02
C TRP A 728 3.99 -19.92 -11.97
N ASN A 729 4.80 -18.96 -11.54
CA ASN A 729 6.27 -19.05 -11.46
C ASN A 729 6.90 -19.39 -12.82
N SER A 730 6.43 -18.72 -13.87
CA SER A 730 6.81 -19.00 -15.27
C SER A 730 6.50 -20.42 -15.75
N LYS A 731 5.65 -21.17 -15.03
CA LYS A 731 5.10 -22.45 -15.47
C LYS A 731 3.78 -22.23 -16.21
N TRP A 732 3.31 -23.27 -16.89
CA TRP A 732 2.02 -23.28 -17.56
C TRP A 732 0.85 -23.02 -16.60
N GLU A 733 -0.16 -22.30 -17.10
CA GLU A 733 -1.36 -21.95 -16.33
C GLU A 733 -2.26 -23.19 -16.20
N LYS A 734 -2.41 -23.71 -14.98
CA LYS A 734 -3.12 -25.00 -14.78
C LYS A 734 -4.63 -24.87 -14.65
N VAL A 735 -5.11 -23.67 -14.39
CA VAL A 735 -6.49 -23.35 -14.09
C VAL A 735 -6.85 -22.12 -14.91
N LYS A 736 -8.05 -22.10 -15.51
CA LYS A 736 -8.58 -20.93 -16.22
C LYS A 736 -8.56 -19.69 -15.31
N ARG A 737 -8.21 -18.54 -15.88
CA ARG A 737 -8.06 -17.28 -15.14
C ARG A 737 -9.35 -16.85 -14.43
N ALA A 738 -10.52 -16.97 -15.08
CA ALA A 738 -11.82 -16.63 -14.51
C ALA A 738 -12.15 -17.45 -13.23
N LYS A 739 -11.81 -18.74 -13.20
CA LYS A 739 -11.95 -19.60 -12.03
C LYS A 739 -11.10 -19.13 -10.85
N LEU A 740 -9.86 -18.68 -11.11
CA LEU A 740 -9.01 -18.14 -10.05
C LEU A 740 -9.58 -16.85 -9.45
N CYS A 741 -10.23 -16.02 -10.28
CA CYS A 741 -10.84 -14.76 -9.84
C CYS A 741 -12.03 -14.96 -8.91
N CYS A 742 -12.75 -16.09 -9.00
CA CYS A 742 -13.92 -16.40 -8.16
C CYS A 742 -13.67 -16.20 -6.66
N ASN A 743 -14.76 -16.00 -5.92
CA ASN A 743 -14.71 -15.99 -4.46
C ASN A 743 -14.23 -17.34 -3.93
N ILE A 744 -13.72 -17.33 -2.70
CA ILE A 744 -13.26 -18.56 -2.02
C ILE A 744 -14.40 -19.57 -1.95
N GLU A 745 -15.61 -19.12 -1.63
CA GLU A 745 -16.78 -19.99 -1.48
C GLU A 745 -17.25 -20.60 -2.80
N ASP A 746 -16.89 -19.99 -3.93
CA ASP A 746 -17.22 -20.48 -5.27
C ASP A 746 -16.02 -21.19 -5.93
N GLY A 747 -15.00 -21.57 -5.14
CA GLY A 747 -13.88 -22.41 -5.58
C GLY A 747 -12.68 -21.66 -6.16
N GLY A 748 -12.71 -20.33 -6.14
CA GLY A 748 -11.60 -19.49 -6.56
C GLY A 748 -10.58 -19.22 -5.45
N ILE A 749 -9.58 -18.42 -5.76
CA ILE A 749 -8.56 -17.97 -4.80
C ILE A 749 -8.65 -16.47 -4.53
N ASN A 750 -9.79 -15.87 -4.88
CA ASN A 750 -9.95 -14.42 -4.92
C ASN A 750 -8.85 -13.76 -5.77
N MET A 751 -8.42 -14.33 -6.90
CA MET A 751 -7.50 -13.60 -7.78
C MET A 751 -8.16 -12.29 -8.24
N PHE A 752 -7.34 -11.29 -8.49
CA PHE A 752 -7.80 -9.97 -8.89
C PHE A 752 -8.23 -9.97 -10.36
N ASP A 753 -9.47 -9.60 -10.65
CA ASP A 753 -9.94 -9.37 -12.01
C ASP A 753 -9.58 -7.94 -12.42
N LEU A 754 -8.62 -7.82 -13.35
CA LEU A 754 -8.12 -6.53 -13.79
C LEU A 754 -9.19 -5.75 -14.59
N ASP A 755 -10.02 -6.40 -15.42
CA ASP A 755 -11.00 -5.65 -16.23
C ASP A 755 -12.12 -5.12 -15.37
N ALA A 756 -12.68 -5.97 -14.50
CA ALA A 756 -13.71 -5.58 -13.55
C ALA A 756 -13.22 -4.42 -12.66
N TYR A 757 -11.97 -4.48 -12.21
CA TYR A 757 -11.40 -3.42 -11.37
C TYR A 757 -11.19 -2.10 -12.10
N LEU A 758 -10.61 -2.12 -13.31
CA LEU A 758 -10.38 -0.90 -14.09
C LEU A 758 -11.70 -0.18 -14.37
N VAL A 759 -12.73 -0.92 -14.80
CA VAL A 759 -14.08 -0.38 -15.01
C VAL A 759 -14.66 0.18 -13.72
N SER A 760 -14.49 -0.51 -12.59
CA SER A 760 -15.03 -0.05 -11.30
C SER A 760 -14.40 1.25 -10.80
N LEU A 761 -13.14 1.52 -11.14
CA LEU A 761 -12.50 2.81 -10.86
C LEU A 761 -13.13 3.93 -11.69
N ASP A 762 -13.35 3.68 -12.99
CA ASP A 762 -13.93 4.67 -13.89
C ASP A 762 -15.41 4.92 -13.60
N ILE A 763 -16.19 3.89 -13.27
CA ILE A 763 -17.60 4.04 -12.86
C ILE A 763 -17.75 4.87 -11.58
N LYS A 764 -16.76 4.87 -10.68
CA LYS A 764 -16.81 5.73 -9.49
C LYS A 764 -16.84 7.23 -9.85
N TRP A 765 -16.22 7.61 -10.96
CA TRP A 765 -16.27 8.98 -11.48
C TRP A 765 -17.63 9.34 -12.08
N VAL A 766 -18.28 8.38 -12.74
CA VAL A 766 -19.67 8.49 -13.20
C VAL A 766 -20.61 8.72 -12.02
N ASN A 767 -20.43 7.95 -10.93
CA ASN A 767 -21.21 8.14 -9.70
C ASN A 767 -21.02 9.51 -9.06
N ARG A 768 -19.82 10.10 -9.14
CA ARG A 768 -19.58 11.46 -8.64
C ARG A 768 -20.24 12.52 -9.51
N LEU A 769 -20.20 12.33 -10.84
CA LEU A 769 -20.83 13.24 -11.80
C LEU A 769 -22.34 13.36 -11.54
N PHE A 770 -23.02 12.23 -11.37
CA PHE A 770 -24.47 12.19 -11.14
C PHE A 770 -24.92 12.35 -9.68
N ASN A 771 -23.99 12.43 -8.72
CA ASN A 771 -24.35 12.64 -7.32
C ASN A 771 -24.46 14.14 -7.00
N ASN A 772 -25.68 14.64 -6.81
CA ASN A 772 -25.95 16.03 -6.45
C ASN A 772 -25.32 16.46 -5.12
N SER A 773 -25.11 15.53 -4.18
CA SER A 773 -24.46 15.83 -2.88
C SER A 773 -22.94 16.00 -2.98
N TYR A 774 -22.33 15.68 -4.13
CA TYR A 774 -20.90 15.82 -4.34
C TYR A 774 -20.59 17.18 -4.97
N ALA A 775 -20.12 18.12 -4.16
CA ALA A 775 -19.69 19.45 -4.63
C ALA A 775 -18.22 19.43 -5.05
N SER A 776 -17.93 19.82 -6.29
CA SER A 776 -16.56 20.00 -6.77
C SER A 776 -16.53 20.86 -8.05
N PRO A 777 -15.56 21.78 -8.23
CA PRO A 777 -15.55 22.71 -9.36
C PRO A 777 -15.54 22.06 -10.75
N TRP A 778 -14.95 20.87 -10.90
CA TRP A 778 -14.92 20.18 -12.20
C TRP A 778 -16.31 19.76 -12.68
N LYS A 779 -17.26 19.54 -11.76
CA LYS A 779 -18.63 19.19 -12.13
C LYS A 779 -19.33 20.34 -12.81
N ASP A 780 -19.08 21.56 -12.37
CA ASP A 780 -19.71 22.75 -12.93
C ASP A 780 -19.32 22.89 -14.41
N LEU A 781 -18.02 22.72 -14.73
CA LEU A 781 -17.56 22.70 -16.12
C LEU A 781 -18.15 21.54 -16.92
N GLU A 782 -18.09 20.31 -16.40
CA GLU A 782 -18.59 19.13 -17.11
C GLU A 782 -20.10 19.21 -17.40
N THR A 783 -20.89 19.68 -16.44
CA THR A 783 -22.35 19.85 -16.60
C THR A 783 -22.70 21.01 -17.53
N SER A 784 -21.89 22.06 -17.57
CA SER A 784 -22.03 23.15 -18.54
C SER A 784 -21.73 22.70 -19.99
N VAL A 785 -20.89 21.68 -20.17
CA VAL A 785 -20.52 21.11 -21.47
C VAL A 785 -21.50 20.04 -21.93
N GLY A 786 -21.96 19.19 -21.02
CA GLY A 786 -22.82 18.05 -21.33
C GLY A 786 -23.98 17.94 -20.36
N SER A 787 -25.16 18.34 -20.82
CA SER A 787 -26.40 18.10 -20.09
C SER A 787 -26.64 16.60 -19.87
N PRO A 788 -27.46 16.21 -18.86
CA PRO A 788 -27.86 14.82 -18.69
C PRO A 788 -28.45 14.17 -19.97
N SER A 789 -29.17 14.95 -20.78
CA SER A 789 -29.73 14.54 -22.07
C SER A 789 -28.64 14.26 -23.10
N GLU A 790 -27.65 15.15 -23.24
CA GLU A 790 -26.49 14.93 -24.11
C GLU A 790 -25.67 13.71 -23.69
N PHE A 791 -25.44 13.54 -22.38
CA PHE A 791 -24.76 12.36 -21.88
C PHE A 791 -25.52 11.07 -22.21
N ASN A 792 -26.85 11.07 -22.05
CA ASN A 792 -27.69 9.92 -22.42
C ASN A 792 -27.60 9.61 -23.92
N SER A 793 -27.58 10.65 -24.77
CA SER A 793 -27.38 10.51 -26.22
C SER A 793 -26.01 9.87 -26.54
N TRP A 794 -24.93 10.33 -25.90
CA TRP A 794 -23.59 9.75 -26.08
C TRP A 794 -23.49 8.29 -25.63
N LEU A 795 -24.20 7.92 -24.56
CA LEU A 795 -24.28 6.54 -24.07
C LEU A 795 -24.92 5.60 -25.10
N ASN A 796 -26.03 6.02 -25.71
CA ASN A 796 -26.77 5.21 -26.67
C ASN A 796 -26.16 5.22 -28.08
N SER A 797 -25.27 6.17 -28.39
CA SER A 797 -24.59 6.29 -29.70
C SER A 797 -24.02 4.95 -30.21
N SER A 798 -24.25 4.63 -31.49
CA SER A 798 -23.71 3.44 -32.16
C SER A 798 -22.26 3.61 -32.64
N VAL A 799 -21.74 4.85 -32.57
CA VAL A 799 -20.36 5.19 -32.90
C VAL A 799 -19.42 4.74 -31.76
N SER A 800 -18.23 4.25 -32.14
CA SER A 800 -17.22 3.86 -31.16
C SER A 800 -16.71 5.09 -30.39
N PRO A 801 -16.60 5.04 -29.05
CA PRO A 801 -16.03 6.12 -28.24
C PRO A 801 -14.61 6.55 -28.66
N ASN A 802 -13.87 5.64 -29.32
CA ASN A 802 -12.51 5.89 -29.80
C ASN A 802 -12.43 6.41 -31.25
N SER A 803 -13.57 6.58 -31.93
CA SER A 803 -13.57 7.11 -33.28
C SER A 803 -13.20 8.60 -33.28
N LYS A 804 -12.44 9.05 -34.30
CA LYS A 804 -12.06 10.46 -34.46
C LYS A 804 -13.27 11.40 -34.38
N LEU A 805 -14.40 10.98 -34.95
CA LEU A 805 -15.66 11.74 -34.94
C LEU A 805 -16.22 11.90 -33.52
N PHE A 806 -16.32 10.82 -32.75
CA PHE A 806 -16.79 10.89 -31.36
C PHE A 806 -15.88 11.75 -30.47
N LEU A 807 -14.56 11.64 -30.69
CA LEU A 807 -13.57 12.47 -29.99
C LEU A 807 -13.71 13.96 -30.32
N GLN A 808 -14.17 14.30 -31.53
CA GLN A 808 -14.42 15.68 -31.96
C GLN A 808 -15.76 16.23 -31.45
N SER A 809 -16.73 15.38 -31.09
CA SER A 809 -18.05 15.82 -30.62
C SER A 809 -18.11 16.15 -29.13
N ILE A 810 -17.20 15.61 -28.33
CA ILE A 810 -17.17 15.81 -26.87
C ILE A 810 -15.83 16.46 -26.51
N PRO A 811 -15.79 17.70 -26.02
CA PRO A 811 -14.53 18.42 -25.81
C PRO A 811 -13.69 17.82 -24.66
N LEU A 812 -14.35 17.36 -23.59
CA LEU A 812 -13.67 16.90 -22.37
C LEU A 812 -13.34 15.40 -22.40
N ARG A 813 -12.07 15.02 -22.21
CA ARG A 813 -11.62 13.62 -22.19
C ARG A 813 -12.20 12.80 -21.05
N THR A 814 -12.53 13.46 -19.94
CA THR A 814 -13.18 12.92 -18.76
C THR A 814 -14.58 12.39 -19.07
N LEU A 815 -15.42 13.19 -19.75
CA LEU A 815 -16.73 12.80 -20.25
C LEU A 815 -16.64 11.65 -21.27
N ARG A 816 -15.67 11.72 -22.20
CA ARG A 816 -15.43 10.62 -23.16
C ARG A 816 -15.10 9.31 -22.45
N LYS A 817 -14.22 9.36 -21.45
CA LYS A 817 -13.86 8.19 -20.64
C LYS A 817 -15.04 7.69 -19.81
N ALA A 818 -15.90 8.57 -19.29
CA ALA A 818 -17.11 8.21 -18.57
C ALA A 818 -18.08 7.40 -19.46
N VAL A 819 -18.33 7.86 -20.69
CA VAL A 819 -19.17 7.14 -21.65
C VAL A 819 -18.58 5.76 -21.99
N SER A 820 -17.27 5.71 -22.27
CA SER A 820 -16.56 4.45 -22.54
C SER A 820 -16.64 3.46 -21.38
N ALA A 821 -16.48 3.95 -20.14
CA ALA A 821 -16.58 3.15 -18.93
C ALA A 821 -17.99 2.57 -18.74
N CYS A 822 -19.04 3.36 -18.97
CA CYS A 822 -20.42 2.91 -18.94
C CYS A 822 -20.69 1.81 -19.98
N LYS A 823 -20.29 2.01 -21.24
CA LYS A 823 -20.42 1.00 -22.30
C LYS A 823 -19.67 -0.30 -21.95
N LYS A 824 -18.47 -0.19 -21.38
CA LYS A 824 -17.69 -1.34 -20.94
C LYS A 824 -18.32 -2.05 -19.73
N PHE A 825 -18.90 -1.30 -18.79
CA PHE A 825 -19.65 -1.86 -17.66
C PHE A 825 -20.86 -2.66 -18.14
N ALA A 826 -21.69 -2.09 -19.03
CA ALA A 826 -22.82 -2.77 -19.62
C ALA A 826 -22.39 -4.08 -20.32
N LYS A 827 -21.33 -4.03 -21.12
CA LYS A 827 -20.75 -5.21 -21.79
C LYS A 827 -20.28 -6.30 -20.81
N LEU A 828 -19.60 -5.93 -19.72
CA LEU A 828 -19.10 -6.92 -18.74
C LEU A 828 -20.21 -7.52 -17.86
N THR A 829 -21.34 -6.82 -17.73
CA THR A 829 -22.47 -7.24 -16.89
C THR A 829 -23.60 -7.86 -17.71
N ASN A 830 -23.43 -7.98 -19.03
CA ASN A 830 -24.46 -8.42 -19.97
C ASN A 830 -25.77 -7.61 -19.87
N LEU A 831 -25.68 -6.33 -19.46
CA LEU A 831 -26.83 -5.43 -19.43
C LEU A 831 -26.99 -4.78 -20.81
N PRO A 832 -28.24 -4.67 -21.34
CA PRO A 832 -28.47 -4.06 -22.64
C PRO A 832 -28.00 -2.59 -22.62
N ALA A 833 -27.10 -2.26 -23.54
CA ALA A 833 -26.47 -0.94 -23.59
C ALA A 833 -27.39 0.13 -24.19
N ASN A 834 -28.23 -0.24 -25.16
CA ASN A 834 -29.12 0.67 -25.86
C ASN A 834 -30.57 0.40 -25.48
N VAL A 835 -31.30 1.46 -25.13
CA VAL A 835 -32.73 1.41 -24.81
C VAL A 835 -33.59 1.67 -26.05
N TYR A 836 -33.04 2.39 -27.03
CA TYR A 836 -33.66 2.75 -28.31
C TYR A 836 -32.60 2.92 -29.41
N ARG A 837 -33.05 3.09 -30.66
CA ARG A 837 -32.20 3.37 -31.83
C ARG A 837 -31.79 4.85 -31.84
N PRO A 838 -30.51 5.19 -31.59
CA PRO A 838 -30.11 6.58 -31.43
C PRO A 838 -30.17 7.35 -32.75
N LEU A 839 -30.75 8.55 -32.75
CA LEU A 839 -30.68 9.46 -33.91
C LEU A 839 -29.27 10.07 -34.04
N TRP A 840 -28.70 10.48 -32.90
CA TRP A 840 -27.45 11.21 -32.83
C TRP A 840 -26.24 10.31 -32.74
N LEU A 841 -25.13 10.72 -33.38
CA LEU A 841 -23.88 9.97 -33.43
C LEU A 841 -24.13 8.50 -33.82
N ASN A 842 -24.93 8.29 -34.86
CA ASN A 842 -25.25 6.98 -35.39
C ASN A 842 -24.48 6.69 -36.70
N LYS A 843 -23.93 5.49 -36.85
CA LYS A 843 -23.25 5.03 -38.08
C LYS A 843 -24.19 4.87 -39.27
N GLU A 844 -25.48 4.67 -39.03
CA GLU A 844 -26.51 4.51 -40.08
C GLU A 844 -27.05 5.87 -40.55
N VAL A 845 -27.18 6.85 -39.64
CA VAL A 845 -27.66 8.22 -39.95
C VAL A 845 -26.47 9.17 -40.12
N ARG A 846 -26.04 9.39 -41.36
CA ARG A 846 -24.82 10.16 -41.66
C ARG A 846 -24.86 10.85 -43.01
N SER A 847 -24.23 12.02 -43.10
CA SER A 847 -23.96 12.72 -44.37
C SER A 847 -22.47 12.74 -44.66
N ARG A 848 -22.06 12.35 -45.87
CA ARG A 848 -20.63 12.27 -46.29
C ARG A 848 -19.74 11.59 -45.25
N LEU A 849 -20.20 10.45 -44.72
CA LEU A 849 -19.56 9.64 -43.67
C LEU A 849 -19.49 10.27 -42.26
N LYS A 850 -20.09 11.44 -42.04
CA LYS A 850 -20.18 12.10 -40.74
C LYS A 850 -21.57 11.90 -40.13
N PRO A 851 -21.67 11.25 -38.95
CA PRO A 851 -22.90 11.19 -38.17
C PRO A 851 -23.39 12.59 -37.76
N PHE A 852 -24.70 12.71 -37.58
CA PHE A 852 -25.31 13.95 -37.11
C PHE A 852 -25.15 14.12 -35.59
N TYR A 853 -24.98 15.36 -35.14
CA TYR A 853 -24.92 15.72 -33.73
C TYR A 853 -25.37 17.18 -33.54
N MET A 854 -26.54 17.38 -32.93
CA MET A 854 -27.09 18.71 -32.63
C MET A 854 -27.43 18.84 -31.13
N PRO A 855 -26.53 19.42 -30.32
CA PRO A 855 -26.79 19.71 -28.92
C PRO A 855 -28.14 20.39 -28.62
N PRO A 856 -28.58 21.43 -29.37
CA PRO A 856 -29.83 22.12 -29.06
C PRO A 856 -31.06 21.19 -29.14
N LEU A 857 -31.14 20.37 -30.19
CA LEU A 857 -32.25 19.43 -30.38
C LEU A 857 -32.23 18.28 -29.36
N ILE A 858 -31.04 17.80 -28.98
CA ILE A 858 -30.89 16.81 -27.91
C ILE A 858 -31.39 17.36 -26.57
N ARG A 859 -31.08 18.64 -26.27
CA ARG A 859 -31.55 19.30 -25.05
C ARG A 859 -33.04 19.55 -25.05
N ALA A 860 -33.62 19.78 -26.24
CA ALA A 860 -35.06 19.93 -26.43
C ALA A 860 -35.84 18.59 -26.29
N GLY A 861 -35.14 17.46 -26.16
CA GLY A 861 -35.76 16.15 -25.92
C GLY A 861 -35.90 15.27 -27.16
N ILE A 862 -35.26 15.62 -28.28
CA ILE A 862 -35.28 14.84 -29.51
C ILE A 862 -34.13 13.82 -29.46
N PHE A 863 -34.43 12.52 -29.48
CA PHE A 863 -33.42 11.46 -29.33
C PHE A 863 -33.53 10.34 -30.38
N SER A 864 -34.73 10.09 -30.91
CA SER A 864 -35.08 9.06 -31.89
C SER A 864 -35.65 9.68 -33.15
N HIS A 865 -35.65 8.95 -34.26
CA HIS A 865 -36.35 9.39 -35.48
C HIS A 865 -37.86 9.52 -35.26
N LEU A 866 -38.44 8.72 -34.35
CA LEU A 866 -39.87 8.82 -33.99
C LEU A 866 -40.24 10.18 -33.40
N ASP A 867 -39.30 10.87 -32.74
CA ASP A 867 -39.56 12.20 -32.19
C ASP A 867 -39.77 13.25 -33.31
N LEU A 868 -39.32 12.93 -34.53
CA LEU A 868 -39.45 13.74 -35.73
C LEU A 868 -40.74 13.46 -36.51
N LEU A 869 -41.49 12.40 -36.18
CA LEU A 869 -42.70 12.00 -36.90
C LEU A 869 -43.97 12.54 -36.22
N ASN A 870 -44.95 12.91 -37.04
CA ASN A 870 -46.31 13.23 -36.60
C ASN A 870 -47.16 11.94 -36.43
N ASN A 871 -48.42 12.09 -36.04
CA ASN A 871 -49.33 10.96 -35.82
C ASN A 871 -49.67 10.19 -37.11
N ASP A 872 -49.50 10.82 -38.26
CA ASP A 872 -49.78 10.27 -39.58
C ASP A 872 -48.57 9.54 -40.19
N GLY A 873 -47.39 9.63 -39.53
CA GLY A 873 -46.15 9.00 -39.97
C GLY A 873 -45.26 9.86 -40.88
N ASP A 874 -45.62 11.13 -41.09
CA ASP A 874 -44.81 12.10 -41.85
C ASP A 874 -43.85 12.86 -40.93
N TYR A 875 -42.73 13.34 -41.47
CA TYR A 875 -41.79 14.18 -40.73
C TYR A 875 -42.36 15.59 -40.51
N TYR A 876 -42.29 16.08 -39.27
CA TYR A 876 -42.57 17.49 -38.99
C TYR A 876 -41.65 18.41 -39.78
N THR A 877 -42.19 19.56 -40.19
CA THR A 877 -41.36 20.70 -40.61
C THR A 877 -40.53 21.21 -39.43
N TYR A 878 -39.43 21.92 -39.72
CA TYR A 878 -38.54 22.42 -38.66
C TYR A 878 -39.24 23.43 -37.73
N ASP A 879 -40.15 24.24 -38.26
CA ASP A 879 -40.93 25.20 -37.48
C ASP A 879 -41.95 24.50 -36.57
N GLU A 880 -42.60 23.44 -37.05
CA GLU A 880 -43.49 22.59 -36.24
C GLU A 880 -42.73 21.90 -35.09
N LEU A 881 -41.50 21.45 -35.34
CA LEU A 881 -40.62 20.90 -34.29
C LEU A 881 -40.23 21.95 -33.27
N ALA A 882 -39.88 23.15 -33.73
CA ALA A 882 -39.51 24.27 -32.86
C ALA A 882 -40.66 24.63 -31.91
N LEU A 883 -41.90 24.64 -32.42
CA LEU A 883 -43.11 24.84 -31.61
C LEU A 883 -43.35 23.67 -30.63
N LYS A 884 -43.29 22.42 -31.12
CA LYS A 884 -43.54 21.21 -30.31
C LYS A 884 -42.58 21.06 -29.13
N PHE A 885 -41.29 21.28 -29.38
CA PHE A 885 -40.23 21.09 -28.39
C PHE A 885 -39.72 22.40 -27.77
N ASN A 886 -40.37 23.53 -28.09
CA ASN A 886 -40.11 24.85 -27.52
C ASN A 886 -38.63 25.27 -27.59
N PHE A 887 -38.05 25.25 -28.79
CA PHE A 887 -36.70 25.76 -29.03
C PHE A 887 -36.69 26.83 -30.13
N GLN A 888 -35.67 27.69 -30.12
CA GLN A 888 -35.54 28.77 -31.12
C GLN A 888 -34.87 28.25 -32.40
N PRO A 889 -35.55 28.28 -33.56
CA PRO A 889 -34.99 27.79 -34.81
C PRO A 889 -33.93 28.76 -35.37
N THR A 890 -32.86 28.22 -35.98
CA THR A 890 -31.87 29.03 -36.72
C THR A 890 -31.75 28.55 -38.16
N ASN A 891 -31.38 29.45 -39.09
CA ASN A 891 -31.23 29.11 -40.52
C ASN A 891 -30.16 28.02 -40.78
N GLN A 892 -29.10 27.99 -39.97
CA GLN A 892 -28.06 26.97 -40.06
C GLN A 892 -28.59 25.60 -39.59
N ASP A 893 -29.36 25.60 -38.50
CA ASP A 893 -29.96 24.38 -37.96
C ASP A 893 -31.04 23.82 -38.89
N PHE A 894 -31.82 24.68 -39.56
CA PHE A 894 -32.78 24.26 -40.59
C PHE A 894 -32.13 23.45 -41.72
N THR A 895 -31.05 23.98 -42.30
CA THR A 895 -30.32 23.29 -43.39
C THR A 895 -29.73 21.97 -42.92
N TYR A 896 -29.29 21.91 -41.65
CA TYR A 896 -28.75 20.71 -41.06
C TYR A 896 -29.85 19.67 -40.78
N PHE A 897 -31.03 20.11 -40.34
CA PHE A 897 -32.21 19.28 -40.12
C PHE A 897 -32.70 18.62 -41.41
N ILE A 898 -32.82 19.36 -42.52
CA ILE A 898 -33.22 18.76 -43.82
C ILE A 898 -32.25 17.65 -44.24
N LYS A 899 -30.94 17.87 -44.06
CA LYS A 899 -29.93 16.84 -44.34
C LYS A 899 -30.03 15.64 -43.41
N LEU A 900 -30.44 15.85 -42.15
CA LEU A 900 -30.65 14.79 -41.17
C LEU A 900 -31.80 13.90 -41.61
N VAL A 901 -32.98 14.48 -41.91
CA VAL A 901 -34.17 13.75 -42.35
C VAL A 901 -33.86 12.94 -43.61
N ALA A 902 -33.21 13.55 -44.61
CA ALA A 902 -32.80 12.86 -45.83
C ALA A 902 -31.73 11.76 -45.64
N ALA A 903 -31.10 11.68 -44.46
CA ALA A 903 -30.08 10.68 -44.14
C ALA A 903 -30.60 9.55 -43.23
N ILE A 904 -31.86 9.60 -42.80
CA ILE A 904 -32.51 8.52 -42.06
C ILE A 904 -32.84 7.40 -43.05
N PRO A 905 -32.49 6.13 -42.76
CA PRO A 905 -32.81 5.01 -43.65
C PRO A 905 -34.32 4.83 -43.85
N ASP A 906 -34.75 4.50 -45.08
CA ASP A 906 -36.17 4.34 -45.45
C ASP A 906 -36.92 3.27 -44.63
N ASN A 907 -36.20 2.31 -44.04
CA ASN A 907 -36.78 1.26 -43.19
C ASN A 907 -36.97 1.66 -41.72
N TRP A 908 -36.80 2.95 -41.40
CA TRP A 908 -37.06 3.53 -40.07
C TRP A 908 -38.39 4.28 -40.11
N ASP A 909 -39.48 3.52 -40.05
CA ASP A 909 -40.86 4.03 -40.05
C ASP A 909 -41.55 3.90 -38.68
N ILE A 910 -42.81 4.29 -38.60
CA ILE A 910 -43.63 4.23 -37.38
C ILE A 910 -43.77 2.80 -36.81
N ASN A 911 -43.52 1.76 -37.61
CA ASN A 911 -43.63 0.36 -37.25
C ASN A 911 -42.27 -0.29 -36.91
N ASP A 912 -41.17 0.47 -36.84
CA ASP A 912 -39.82 -0.04 -36.54
C ASP A 912 -39.80 -0.85 -35.21
N PRO A 913 -39.52 -2.17 -35.21
CA PRO A 913 -39.57 -3.00 -34.02
C PRO A 913 -38.45 -2.69 -32.98
N GLN A 914 -37.38 -1.97 -33.37
CA GLN A 914 -36.27 -1.57 -32.47
C GLN A 914 -36.49 -0.22 -31.77
N THR A 915 -37.66 0.40 -31.92
CA THR A 915 -38.04 1.66 -31.22
C THR A 915 -39.04 1.45 -30.08
N ASN A 916 -39.34 0.19 -29.72
CA ASN A 916 -40.46 -0.15 -28.85
C ASN A 916 -40.46 0.55 -27.47
N ARG A 917 -41.37 1.54 -27.35
CA ARG A 917 -42.20 1.89 -26.17
C ARG A 917 -41.54 2.27 -24.85
N VAL A 918 -40.24 2.60 -24.81
CA VAL A 918 -39.65 3.24 -23.64
C VAL A 918 -39.47 4.73 -23.94
N PRO A 919 -40.05 5.66 -23.15
CA PRO A 919 -39.86 7.08 -23.36
C PRO A 919 -38.35 7.41 -23.48
N PRO A 920 -37.92 8.22 -24.45
CA PRO A 920 -36.51 8.56 -24.65
C PRO A 920 -35.79 9.12 -23.42
N GLU A 921 -36.58 9.74 -22.53
CA GLU A 921 -36.15 10.30 -21.24
C GLU A 921 -35.81 9.23 -20.18
N THR A 922 -36.18 7.97 -20.42
CA THR A 922 -35.95 6.89 -19.46
C THR A 922 -34.47 6.53 -19.46
N LYS A 923 -33.76 6.96 -18.41
CA LYS A 923 -32.37 6.57 -18.16
C LYS A 923 -32.25 5.05 -18.23
N PRO A 924 -31.20 4.48 -18.88
CA PRO A 924 -30.98 3.05 -18.86
C PRO A 924 -31.02 2.48 -17.44
N SER A 925 -31.72 1.37 -17.24
CA SER A 925 -31.89 0.72 -15.92
C SER A 925 -30.55 0.41 -15.24
N TRP A 926 -29.48 0.26 -16.03
CA TRP A 926 -28.14 0.04 -15.53
C TRP A 926 -27.44 1.31 -15.00
N LEU A 927 -27.86 2.53 -15.36
CA LEU A 927 -27.38 3.77 -14.72
C LEU A 927 -27.89 3.88 -13.29
N HIS A 928 -29.15 3.52 -13.03
CA HIS A 928 -29.68 3.38 -11.67
C HIS A 928 -28.87 2.34 -10.89
N THR A 929 -28.59 1.20 -11.54
CA THR A 929 -27.73 0.15 -10.99
C THR A 929 -26.34 0.69 -10.62
N ILE A 930 -25.73 1.54 -11.45
CA ILE A 930 -24.46 2.23 -11.15
C ILE A 930 -24.61 3.19 -9.95
N ALA A 931 -25.68 4.00 -9.93
CA ALA A 931 -25.96 4.98 -8.88
C ALA A 931 -26.20 4.34 -7.49
N LEU A 932 -26.83 3.16 -7.45
CA LEU A 932 -27.01 2.37 -6.22
C LEU A 932 -25.69 1.93 -5.57
N ARG A 933 -24.55 2.01 -6.28
CA ARG A 933 -23.25 1.56 -5.77
C ARG A 933 -22.39 2.74 -5.33
N GLY A 934 -22.35 2.99 -4.03
CA GLY A 934 -21.58 4.07 -3.44
C GLY A 934 -20.06 3.89 -3.54
N THR A 935 -19.57 2.65 -3.62
CA THR A 935 -18.12 2.37 -3.55
C THR A 935 -17.54 1.60 -4.75
N VAL A 936 -16.23 1.79 -4.99
CA VAL A 936 -15.46 0.99 -5.98
C VAL A 936 -15.55 -0.50 -5.64
N LYS A 937 -15.60 -0.86 -4.35
CA LYS A 937 -15.66 -2.24 -3.90
C LYS A 937 -16.99 -2.91 -4.27
N GLU A 938 -18.10 -2.22 -4.06
CA GLU A 938 -19.43 -2.71 -4.47
C GLU A 938 -19.52 -2.90 -5.97
N THR A 939 -19.06 -1.90 -6.73
CA THR A 939 -19.03 -1.96 -8.20
C THR A 939 -18.17 -3.12 -8.69
N TYR A 940 -16.98 -3.27 -8.10
CA TYR A 940 -16.07 -4.37 -8.44
C TYR A 940 -16.66 -5.73 -8.17
N ASN A 941 -17.27 -5.93 -6.99
CA ASN A 941 -17.88 -7.21 -6.64
C ASN A 941 -19.01 -7.56 -7.62
N PHE A 942 -19.86 -6.59 -7.96
CA PHE A 942 -20.95 -6.80 -8.92
C PHE A 942 -20.45 -7.19 -10.31
N VAL A 943 -19.49 -6.45 -10.88
CA VAL A 943 -18.93 -6.77 -12.20
C VAL A 943 -18.22 -8.12 -12.14
N LYS A 944 -17.47 -8.38 -11.07
CA LYS A 944 -16.76 -9.65 -10.87
C LYS A 944 -17.72 -10.84 -10.81
N GLU A 945 -18.88 -10.72 -10.17
CA GLU A 945 -19.87 -11.80 -10.13
C GLU A 945 -20.34 -12.19 -11.54
N HIS A 946 -20.47 -11.22 -12.45
CA HIS A 946 -20.88 -11.44 -13.84
C HIS A 946 -19.73 -11.94 -14.75
N THR A 947 -18.47 -11.62 -14.42
CA THR A 947 -17.30 -12.09 -15.19
C THR A 947 -16.69 -13.39 -14.67
N SER A 948 -17.12 -13.86 -13.49
CA SER A 948 -16.55 -15.02 -12.83
C SER A 948 -17.16 -16.34 -13.33
N GLU A 949 -16.31 -17.36 -13.52
CA GLU A 949 -16.73 -18.70 -13.91
C GLU A 949 -16.36 -19.69 -12.78
N PRO A 950 -17.34 -20.21 -12.02
CA PRO A 950 -17.09 -21.26 -11.03
C PRO A 950 -16.51 -22.54 -11.67
N PRO A 951 -15.80 -23.40 -10.90
CA PRO A 951 -15.17 -24.62 -11.42
C PRO A 951 -16.16 -25.78 -11.62
N THR A 952 -17.29 -25.53 -12.29
CA THR A 952 -18.39 -26.50 -12.45
C THR A 952 -17.97 -27.78 -13.18
N GLN A 953 -17.02 -27.70 -14.12
CA GLN A 953 -16.52 -28.89 -14.83
C GLN A 953 -15.68 -29.79 -13.91
N GLU A 954 -14.86 -29.22 -13.04
CA GLU A 954 -14.07 -29.97 -12.07
C GLU A 954 -14.97 -30.61 -11.00
N GLN A 955 -16.03 -29.92 -10.60
CA GLN A 955 -17.07 -30.43 -9.71
C GLN A 955 -17.72 -31.69 -10.29
N LYS A 956 -18.21 -31.62 -11.55
CA LYS A 956 -18.80 -32.78 -12.26
C LYS A 956 -17.83 -33.96 -12.38
N LYS A 957 -16.54 -33.70 -12.67
CA LYS A 957 -15.51 -34.76 -12.74
C LYS A 957 -15.28 -35.43 -11.38
N TRP A 958 -15.27 -34.66 -10.31
CA TRP A 958 -15.20 -35.23 -8.96
C TRP A 958 -16.44 -36.05 -8.63
N GLU A 959 -17.65 -35.56 -8.93
CA GLU A 959 -18.90 -36.29 -8.73
C GLU A 959 -18.90 -37.64 -9.47
N THR A 960 -18.30 -37.68 -10.66
CA THR A 960 -18.10 -38.92 -11.43
C THR A 960 -17.10 -39.86 -10.75
N ASP A 961 -15.92 -39.35 -10.36
CA ASP A 961 -14.86 -40.15 -9.69
C ASP A 961 -15.31 -40.74 -8.33
N ILE A 962 -16.27 -40.10 -7.67
CA ILE A 962 -16.83 -40.52 -6.36
C ILE A 962 -17.95 -41.56 -6.55
N GLY A 963 -18.53 -41.67 -7.75
CA GLY A 963 -19.60 -42.64 -8.07
C GLY A 963 -20.94 -42.29 -7.43
N ILE A 964 -21.40 -41.04 -7.56
CA ILE A 964 -22.59 -40.56 -6.84
C ILE A 964 -23.92 -40.96 -7.50
N ASN A 965 -24.60 -41.92 -6.87
CA ASN A 965 -26.06 -42.08 -6.79
C ASN A 965 -26.64 -41.62 -5.42
N THR A 966 -25.83 -41.07 -4.50
CA THR A 966 -26.25 -40.51 -3.20
C THR A 966 -25.56 -39.18 -2.85
N GLU A 967 -26.35 -38.18 -2.45
CA GLU A 967 -26.03 -36.82 -1.95
C GLU A 967 -24.77 -36.13 -2.52
N LYS A 968 -24.99 -35.17 -3.43
CA LYS A 968 -23.93 -34.31 -3.99
C LYS A 968 -23.15 -33.59 -2.88
N PRO A 969 -21.81 -33.52 -2.94
CA PRO A 969 -21.02 -32.77 -1.96
C PRO A 969 -21.42 -31.29 -2.01
N ASN A 970 -21.61 -30.67 -0.85
CA ASN A 970 -21.79 -29.22 -0.80
C ASN A 970 -20.47 -28.52 -1.16
N TRP A 971 -20.26 -28.22 -2.43
CA TRP A 971 -19.02 -27.64 -2.94
C TRP A 971 -18.66 -26.31 -2.29
N ARG A 972 -19.65 -25.48 -1.94
CA ARG A 972 -19.41 -24.23 -1.20
C ARG A 972 -18.78 -24.51 0.15
N GLU A 973 -19.27 -25.52 0.85
CA GLU A 973 -18.72 -25.95 2.13
C GLU A 973 -17.29 -26.51 1.97
N VAL A 974 -17.05 -27.35 0.96
CA VAL A 974 -15.71 -27.90 0.64
C VAL A 974 -14.67 -26.79 0.47
N TYR A 975 -15.01 -25.75 -0.29
CA TYR A 975 -14.10 -24.64 -0.53
C TYR A 975 -13.92 -23.76 0.71
N ARG A 976 -15.01 -23.46 1.43
CA ARG A 976 -14.96 -22.68 2.69
C ARG A 976 -14.12 -23.39 3.76
N ASN A 977 -14.29 -24.70 3.93
CA ASN A 977 -13.58 -25.52 4.90
C ASN A 977 -12.06 -25.50 4.70
N THR A 978 -11.58 -25.35 3.45
CA THR A 978 -10.15 -25.18 3.14
C THR A 978 -9.54 -23.99 3.87
N TYR A 979 -10.29 -22.89 4.01
CA TYR A 979 -9.82 -21.67 4.65
C TYR A 979 -10.14 -21.62 6.15
N ASN A 980 -11.25 -22.22 6.58
CA ASN A 980 -11.65 -22.25 7.99
C ASN A 980 -10.81 -23.21 8.83
N CYS A 981 -10.35 -24.32 8.24
CA CYS A 981 -9.65 -25.37 9.00
C CYS A 981 -8.18 -25.05 9.32
N THR A 982 -7.49 -24.15 8.63
CA THR A 982 -6.09 -23.83 8.92
C THR A 982 -5.76 -22.41 8.48
N LEU A 983 -4.82 -21.75 9.15
CA LEU A 983 -4.28 -20.45 8.73
C LEU A 983 -3.02 -20.59 7.85
N GLU A 984 -2.51 -21.81 7.65
CA GLU A 984 -1.28 -22.06 6.91
C GLU A 984 -1.51 -22.03 5.39
N THR A 985 -0.80 -21.14 4.68
CA THR A 985 -0.98 -20.92 3.24
C THR A 985 -0.54 -22.12 2.39
N LYS A 986 0.46 -22.89 2.85
CA LYS A 986 0.93 -24.10 2.15
C LYS A 986 -0.14 -25.18 2.07
N LEU A 987 -0.76 -25.51 3.20
CA LEU A 987 -1.85 -26.49 3.29
C LEU A 987 -3.07 -26.03 2.47
N ARG A 988 -3.46 -24.76 2.60
CA ARG A 988 -4.55 -24.17 1.79
C ARG A 988 -4.27 -24.26 0.29
N ALA A 989 -3.08 -23.83 -0.13
CA ALA A 989 -2.68 -23.84 -1.53
C ALA A 989 -2.61 -25.26 -2.12
N PHE A 990 -2.24 -26.25 -1.31
CA PHE A 990 -2.33 -27.65 -1.69
C PHE A 990 -3.79 -28.09 -1.89
N GLN A 991 -4.68 -27.83 -0.92
CA GLN A 991 -6.07 -28.25 -1.03
C GLN A 991 -6.79 -27.60 -2.21
N ILE A 992 -6.53 -26.31 -2.46
CA ILE A 992 -7.06 -25.62 -3.64
C ILE A 992 -6.64 -26.32 -4.92
N LYS A 993 -5.37 -26.73 -5.04
CA LYS A 993 -4.90 -27.49 -6.22
C LYS A 993 -5.58 -28.84 -6.33
N LEU A 994 -5.85 -29.51 -5.20
CA LEU A 994 -6.56 -30.78 -5.19
C LEU A 994 -8.01 -30.59 -5.68
N ASN A 995 -8.75 -29.67 -5.05
CA ASN A 995 -10.12 -29.32 -5.40
C ASN A 995 -10.26 -28.96 -6.90
N LEU A 996 -9.34 -28.15 -7.43
CA LEU A 996 -9.31 -27.75 -8.85
C LEU A 996 -8.65 -28.79 -9.79
N ARG A 997 -8.37 -30.00 -9.32
CA ARG A 997 -7.70 -31.09 -10.07
C ARG A 997 -6.37 -30.67 -10.73
N ALA A 998 -5.69 -29.68 -10.16
CA ALA A 998 -4.44 -29.09 -10.64
C ALA A 998 -3.17 -29.77 -10.06
N VAL A 999 -3.35 -30.80 -9.21
CA VAL A 999 -2.28 -31.72 -8.81
C VAL A 999 -1.82 -32.51 -10.05
N ILE A 1000 -0.50 -32.63 -10.20
CA ILE A 1000 0.11 -33.36 -11.31
C ILE A 1000 0.34 -34.80 -10.87
N THR A 1001 -0.06 -35.73 -11.72
CA THR A 1001 0.08 -37.18 -11.50
C THR A 1001 0.92 -37.82 -12.61
N ASN A 1002 1.46 -39.02 -12.37
CA ASN A 1002 2.28 -39.73 -13.37
C ASN A 1002 1.48 -40.02 -14.63
N ASN A 1003 0.19 -40.36 -14.54
CA ASN A 1003 -0.68 -40.51 -15.72
C ASN A 1003 -0.71 -39.22 -16.57
N LYS A 1004 -0.85 -38.04 -15.95
CA LYS A 1004 -0.77 -36.77 -16.69
C LYS A 1004 0.62 -36.54 -17.29
N LEU A 1005 1.68 -36.82 -16.54
CA LEU A 1005 3.05 -36.64 -17.02
C LEU A 1005 3.39 -37.59 -18.18
N TYR A 1006 2.86 -38.80 -18.16
CA TYR A 1006 3.00 -39.80 -19.21
C TYR A 1006 2.29 -39.33 -20.48
N ASN A 1007 1.05 -38.86 -20.36
CA ASN A 1007 0.31 -38.25 -21.47
C ASN A 1007 0.99 -36.98 -22.04
N PHE A 1008 1.86 -36.33 -21.25
CA PHE A 1008 2.67 -35.20 -21.70
C PHE A 1008 4.05 -35.62 -22.26
N GLY A 1009 4.37 -36.91 -22.29
CA GLY A 1009 5.67 -37.42 -22.73
C GLY A 1009 6.84 -37.10 -21.80
N ILE A 1010 6.58 -36.72 -20.54
CA ILE A 1010 7.63 -36.32 -19.57
C ILE A 1010 8.18 -37.51 -18.79
N VAL A 1011 7.35 -38.53 -18.54
CA VAL A 1011 7.74 -39.77 -17.86
C VAL A 1011 7.41 -40.96 -18.74
N THR A 1012 8.18 -42.04 -18.60
CA THR A 1012 8.04 -43.26 -19.41
C THR A 1012 6.95 -44.21 -18.92
N SER A 1013 6.39 -43.98 -17.72
CA SER A 1013 5.38 -44.83 -17.12
C SER A 1013 4.30 -44.00 -16.43
N GLU A 1014 3.04 -44.33 -16.68
CA GLU A 1014 1.89 -43.74 -16.00
C GLU A 1014 1.62 -44.32 -14.62
N LYS A 1015 2.35 -45.39 -14.23
CA LYS A 1015 2.09 -46.17 -13.02
C LYS A 1015 2.20 -45.32 -11.74
N CYS A 1016 1.35 -45.64 -10.77
CA CYS A 1016 1.31 -45.04 -9.44
C CYS A 1016 2.62 -45.25 -8.68
N VAL A 1017 3.15 -44.17 -8.10
CA VAL A 1017 4.41 -44.20 -7.34
C VAL A 1017 4.38 -45.15 -6.13
N PHE A 1018 3.18 -45.46 -5.60
CA PHE A 1018 3.03 -46.30 -4.41
C PHE A 1018 2.77 -47.77 -4.72
N CYS A 1019 1.80 -48.09 -5.58
CA CYS A 1019 1.46 -49.49 -5.88
C CYS A 1019 2.17 -50.04 -7.11
N GLN A 1020 2.67 -49.17 -8.02
CA GLN A 1020 3.30 -49.56 -9.28
C GLN A 1020 2.42 -50.44 -10.20
N SER A 1021 1.12 -50.57 -9.92
CA SER A 1021 0.22 -51.49 -10.63
C SER A 1021 -0.78 -50.78 -11.57
N PHE A 1022 -1.31 -49.63 -11.17
CA PHE A 1022 -2.36 -48.91 -11.91
C PHE A 1022 -1.88 -47.52 -12.34
N PRO A 1023 -2.52 -46.91 -13.36
CA PRO A 1023 -2.30 -45.51 -13.72
C PRO A 1023 -2.49 -44.58 -12.52
N GLU A 1024 -1.56 -43.64 -12.33
CA GLU A 1024 -1.65 -42.66 -11.25
C GLU A 1024 -2.67 -41.56 -11.59
N THR A 1025 -3.96 -41.83 -11.40
CA THR A 1025 -4.99 -40.78 -11.41
C THR A 1025 -5.03 -40.04 -10.07
N ILE A 1026 -5.71 -38.89 -9.99
CA ILE A 1026 -5.83 -38.16 -8.71
C ILE A 1026 -6.65 -38.99 -7.70
N SER A 1027 -7.76 -39.60 -8.14
CA SER A 1027 -8.59 -40.48 -7.31
C SER A 1027 -7.82 -41.71 -6.82
N HIS A 1028 -6.98 -42.30 -7.68
CA HIS A 1028 -6.12 -43.41 -7.29
C HIS A 1028 -5.05 -43.00 -6.28
N LEU A 1029 -4.34 -41.90 -6.55
CA LEU A 1029 -3.25 -41.42 -5.69
C LEU A 1029 -3.71 -41.06 -4.28
N PHE A 1030 -4.91 -40.51 -4.11
CA PHE A 1030 -5.39 -40.03 -2.82
C PHE A 1030 -6.40 -40.94 -2.12
N TYR A 1031 -6.95 -41.96 -2.80
CA TYR A 1031 -7.96 -42.83 -2.20
C TYR A 1031 -7.85 -44.30 -2.64
N THR A 1032 -8.01 -44.63 -3.93
CA THR A 1032 -8.21 -46.04 -4.35
C THR A 1032 -6.93 -46.89 -4.42
N CYS A 1033 -5.74 -46.30 -4.27
CA CYS A 1033 -4.50 -47.05 -4.19
C CYS A 1033 -4.46 -47.91 -2.92
N LYS A 1034 -4.15 -49.22 -3.04
CA LYS A 1034 -4.10 -50.15 -1.89
C LYS A 1034 -3.25 -49.65 -0.71
N VAL A 1035 -2.11 -49.03 -1.01
CA VAL A 1035 -1.19 -48.48 0.00
C VAL A 1035 -1.82 -47.29 0.74
N VAL A 1036 -2.59 -46.49 0.01
CA VAL A 1036 -3.25 -45.28 0.53
C VAL A 1036 -4.53 -45.63 1.28
N ALA A 1037 -5.30 -46.63 0.82
CA ALA A 1037 -6.46 -47.17 1.52
C ALA A 1037 -6.06 -47.68 2.92
N GLN A 1038 -5.00 -48.51 3.01
CA GLN A 1038 -4.47 -48.97 4.30
C GLN A 1038 -4.00 -47.80 5.18
N TYR A 1039 -3.37 -46.79 4.58
CA TYR A 1039 -2.96 -45.59 5.29
C TYR A 1039 -4.17 -44.83 5.88
N TRP A 1040 -5.27 -44.71 5.14
CA TRP A 1040 -6.49 -44.07 5.62
C TRP A 1040 -7.12 -44.81 6.79
N GLU A 1041 -7.22 -46.13 6.75
CA GLU A 1041 -7.72 -46.95 7.87
C GLU A 1041 -6.89 -46.71 9.14
N ASN A 1042 -5.56 -46.69 9.00
CA ASN A 1042 -4.66 -46.49 10.12
C ASN A 1042 -4.78 -45.07 10.70
N VAL A 1043 -4.95 -44.06 9.84
CA VAL A 1043 -5.17 -42.67 10.27
C VAL A 1043 -6.52 -42.52 10.96
N THR A 1044 -7.63 -43.04 10.39
CA THR A 1044 -8.96 -42.93 11.00
C THR A 1044 -9.06 -43.71 12.30
N SER A 1045 -8.41 -44.87 12.41
CA SER A 1045 -8.28 -45.61 13.68
C SER A 1045 -7.53 -44.80 14.75
N TRP A 1046 -6.45 -44.11 14.36
CA TRP A 1046 -5.74 -43.22 15.27
C TRP A 1046 -6.60 -42.03 15.71
N ILE A 1047 -7.32 -41.38 14.79
CA ILE A 1047 -8.20 -40.24 15.11
C ILE A 1047 -9.35 -40.70 16.02
N SER A 1048 -9.96 -41.84 15.71
CA SER A 1048 -11.08 -42.39 16.50
C SER A 1048 -10.69 -42.62 17.95
N ARG A 1049 -9.49 -43.16 18.19
CA ARG A 1049 -8.92 -43.34 19.53
C ARG A 1049 -8.61 -42.02 20.24
N LYS A 1050 -8.20 -40.98 19.52
CA LYS A 1050 -7.79 -39.69 20.12
C LYS A 1050 -8.94 -38.74 20.39
N LEU A 1051 -9.94 -38.72 19.51
CA LEU A 1051 -11.10 -37.82 19.61
C LEU A 1051 -12.35 -38.50 20.19
N LEU A 1052 -12.29 -39.81 20.49
CA LEU A 1052 -13.43 -40.61 20.96
C LEU A 1052 -14.63 -40.56 20.00
N LEU A 1053 -14.34 -40.63 18.68
CA LEU A 1053 -15.34 -40.59 17.61
C LEU A 1053 -15.26 -41.87 16.78
N ASN A 1054 -16.39 -42.43 16.35
CA ASN A 1054 -16.39 -43.57 15.43
C ASN A 1054 -16.25 -43.07 13.98
N ILE A 1055 -15.01 -42.96 13.49
CA ILE A 1055 -14.72 -42.43 12.14
C ILE A 1055 -14.27 -43.57 11.23
N LYS A 1056 -15.04 -43.81 10.16
CA LYS A 1056 -14.67 -44.71 9.06
C LYS A 1056 -14.20 -43.92 7.83
N PRO A 1057 -13.19 -44.41 7.08
CA PRO A 1057 -12.73 -43.73 5.88
C PRO A 1057 -13.80 -43.81 4.79
N ASN A 1058 -14.22 -42.66 4.27
CA ASN A 1058 -15.07 -42.55 3.09
C ASN A 1058 -14.50 -41.49 2.14
N VAL A 1059 -14.93 -41.53 0.88
CA VAL A 1059 -14.38 -40.68 -0.18
C VAL A 1059 -14.53 -39.19 0.15
N ALA A 1060 -15.71 -38.76 0.59
CA ALA A 1060 -16.03 -37.35 0.87
C ALA A 1060 -15.19 -36.78 2.03
N LEU A 1061 -14.97 -37.57 3.07
CA LEU A 1061 -14.14 -37.23 4.23
C LEU A 1061 -12.65 -37.20 3.86
N CYS A 1062 -12.14 -38.27 3.22
CA CYS A 1062 -10.73 -38.41 2.88
C CYS A 1062 -10.26 -37.35 1.87
N LEU A 1063 -11.05 -37.06 0.83
CA LEU A 1063 -10.68 -36.11 -0.23
C LEU A 1063 -10.99 -34.65 0.12
N PHE A 1064 -12.15 -34.38 0.72
CA PHE A 1064 -12.63 -33.00 0.92
C PHE A 1064 -12.71 -32.57 2.39
N GLY A 1065 -12.77 -33.52 3.33
CA GLY A 1065 -13.04 -33.19 4.74
C GLY A 1065 -14.48 -32.71 4.93
N THR A 1066 -15.44 -33.44 4.35
CA THR A 1066 -16.88 -33.18 4.56
C THR A 1066 -17.45 -34.30 5.42
N HIS A 1067 -18.19 -33.93 6.47
CA HIS A 1067 -18.73 -34.86 7.48
C HIS A 1067 -19.83 -34.20 8.32
N SER A 1068 -20.67 -35.00 8.99
CA SER A 1068 -21.78 -34.52 9.84
C SER A 1068 -21.39 -34.11 11.27
N TYR A 1069 -20.14 -34.34 11.70
CA TYR A 1069 -19.69 -34.03 13.08
C TYR A 1069 -19.47 -32.51 13.30
N SER A 1070 -20.50 -31.80 13.78
CA SER A 1070 -20.52 -30.33 13.93
C SER A 1070 -19.67 -29.76 15.09
N SER A 1071 -19.42 -30.53 16.16
CA SER A 1071 -18.74 -30.06 17.37
C SER A 1071 -17.22 -29.90 17.25
N VAL A 1072 -16.59 -30.55 16.26
CA VAL A 1072 -15.11 -30.59 16.05
C VAL A 1072 -14.68 -30.26 14.62
N THR A 1073 -15.59 -29.73 13.79
CA THR A 1073 -15.41 -29.57 12.34
C THR A 1073 -14.12 -28.86 11.92
N PRO A 1074 -13.70 -27.71 12.50
CA PRO A 1074 -12.49 -27.03 12.06
C PRO A 1074 -11.20 -27.79 12.39
N LEU A 1075 -11.20 -28.56 13.49
CA LEU A 1075 -10.06 -29.39 13.92
C LEU A 1075 -9.96 -30.62 13.02
N LEU A 1076 -11.06 -31.36 12.87
CA LEU A 1076 -11.10 -32.59 12.09
C LEU A 1076 -10.71 -32.34 10.62
N ASN A 1077 -11.25 -31.28 10.01
CA ASN A 1077 -10.90 -30.87 8.65
C ASN A 1077 -9.41 -30.53 8.51
N CYS A 1078 -8.81 -29.96 9.54
CA CYS A 1078 -7.38 -29.66 9.56
C CYS A 1078 -6.55 -30.95 9.60
N ILE A 1079 -6.96 -31.93 10.41
CA ILE A 1079 -6.28 -33.21 10.55
C ILE A 1079 -6.29 -33.96 9.21
N PHE A 1080 -7.46 -34.08 8.57
CA PHE A 1080 -7.59 -34.72 7.26
C PHE A 1080 -6.80 -33.98 6.18
N LEU A 1081 -6.74 -32.65 6.22
CA LEU A 1081 -5.91 -31.85 5.33
C LEU A 1081 -4.41 -32.16 5.52
N CYS A 1082 -3.94 -32.30 6.75
CA CYS A 1082 -2.57 -32.72 7.02
C CYS A 1082 -2.30 -34.13 6.49
N ALA A 1083 -3.23 -35.09 6.67
CA ALA A 1083 -3.08 -36.45 6.14
C ALA A 1083 -2.98 -36.46 4.60
N ARG A 1084 -3.85 -35.72 3.90
CA ARG A 1084 -3.75 -35.54 2.44
C ARG A 1084 -2.41 -34.93 2.02
N PHE A 1085 -1.93 -33.94 2.77
CA PHE A 1085 -0.65 -33.30 2.47
C PHE A 1085 0.53 -34.25 2.65
N VAL A 1086 0.47 -35.18 3.60
CA VAL A 1086 1.49 -36.23 3.80
C VAL A 1086 1.53 -37.16 2.59
N ILE A 1087 0.38 -37.59 2.05
CA ILE A 1087 0.32 -38.38 0.81
C ILE A 1087 1.02 -37.62 -0.33
N TYR A 1088 0.70 -36.34 -0.48
CA TYR A 1088 1.33 -35.47 -1.48
C TYR A 1088 2.85 -35.36 -1.29
N GLN A 1089 3.34 -35.16 -0.06
CA GLN A 1089 4.79 -35.11 0.21
C GLN A 1089 5.49 -36.44 -0.08
N CYS A 1090 4.87 -37.55 0.35
CA CYS A 1090 5.36 -38.90 0.14
C CYS A 1090 5.49 -39.22 -1.36
N LYS A 1091 4.56 -38.73 -2.17
CA LYS A 1091 4.63 -38.83 -3.63
C LYS A 1091 5.92 -38.23 -4.21
N TYR A 1092 6.27 -37.00 -3.85
CA TYR A 1092 7.49 -36.34 -4.35
C TYR A 1092 8.76 -36.95 -3.79
N ALA A 1093 8.70 -37.43 -2.54
CA ALA A 1093 9.81 -38.11 -1.90
C ALA A 1093 9.95 -39.59 -2.33
N GLN A 1094 9.05 -40.11 -3.17
CA GLN A 1094 8.96 -41.51 -3.58
C GLN A 1094 8.94 -42.50 -2.41
N ASN A 1095 8.33 -42.10 -1.28
CA ASN A 1095 8.22 -42.91 -0.06
C ASN A 1095 6.75 -43.28 0.19
N LYS A 1096 6.48 -44.37 0.93
CA LYS A 1096 5.10 -44.72 1.32
C LYS A 1096 4.59 -43.83 2.46
N PRO A 1097 3.30 -43.42 2.45
CA PRO A 1097 2.70 -42.69 3.57
C PRO A 1097 2.52 -43.60 4.80
N THR A 1098 2.79 -43.07 6.00
CA THR A 1098 2.67 -43.81 7.27
C THR A 1098 2.04 -42.93 8.36
N VAL A 1099 1.41 -43.54 9.36
CA VAL A 1099 0.79 -42.81 10.48
C VAL A 1099 1.80 -41.98 11.26
N ASN A 1100 3.03 -42.49 11.48
CA ASN A 1100 4.07 -41.74 12.19
C ASN A 1100 4.44 -40.43 11.47
N ARG A 1101 4.58 -40.46 10.14
CA ARG A 1101 4.82 -39.24 9.33
C ARG A 1101 3.68 -38.24 9.48
N PHE A 1102 2.44 -38.74 9.53
CA PHE A 1102 1.25 -37.91 9.76
C PHE A 1102 1.21 -37.28 11.15
N ILE A 1103 1.48 -38.04 12.22
CA ILE A 1103 1.53 -37.51 13.58
C ILE A 1103 2.59 -36.40 13.68
N ASN A 1104 3.76 -36.60 13.09
CA ASN A 1104 4.81 -35.58 13.07
C ASN A 1104 4.39 -34.33 12.29
N ALA A 1105 3.77 -34.49 11.11
CA ALA A 1105 3.23 -33.36 10.35
C ALA A 1105 2.14 -32.60 11.14
N LEU A 1106 1.30 -33.31 11.90
CA LEU A 1106 0.26 -32.70 12.72
C LEU A 1106 0.84 -31.88 13.87
N LYS A 1107 1.87 -32.38 14.56
CA LYS A 1107 2.60 -31.64 15.61
C LYS A 1107 3.19 -30.34 15.06
N ILE A 1108 3.83 -30.39 13.88
CA ILE A 1108 4.39 -29.21 13.20
C ILE A 1108 3.28 -28.21 12.84
N THR A 1109 2.13 -28.71 12.37
CA THR A 1109 0.98 -27.88 11.99
C THR A 1109 0.35 -27.18 13.20
N LYS A 1110 0.12 -27.89 14.32
CA LYS A 1110 -0.40 -27.32 15.57
C LYS A 1110 0.48 -26.16 16.05
N GLN A 1111 1.80 -26.37 16.07
CA GLN A 1111 2.75 -25.32 16.45
C GLN A 1111 2.73 -24.12 15.50
N SER A 1112 2.76 -24.37 14.18
CA SER A 1112 2.69 -23.32 13.16
C SER A 1112 1.41 -22.48 13.30
N GLN A 1113 0.26 -23.12 13.52
CA GLN A 1113 -1.01 -22.44 13.69
C GLN A 1113 -1.05 -21.59 14.97
N LEU A 1114 -0.57 -22.12 16.10
CA LEU A 1114 -0.52 -21.37 17.37
C LEU A 1114 0.30 -20.08 17.22
N ILE A 1115 1.42 -20.18 16.53
CA ILE A 1115 2.29 -19.06 16.20
C ILE A 1115 1.57 -18.02 15.32
N ILE A 1116 0.82 -18.45 14.29
CA ILE A 1116 0.06 -17.56 13.41
C ILE A 1116 -1.13 -16.93 14.15
N ALA A 1117 -1.85 -17.69 14.96
CA ALA A 1117 -3.03 -17.25 15.70
C ALA A 1117 -2.67 -16.23 16.78
N THR A 1118 -1.55 -16.42 17.48
CA THR A 1118 -1.01 -15.45 18.45
C THR A 1118 -0.75 -14.10 17.79
N LYS A 1119 -0.23 -14.08 16.56
CA LYS A 1119 -0.04 -12.83 15.79
C LYS A 1119 -1.33 -12.13 15.42
N ARG A 1120 -2.45 -12.85 15.31
CA ARG A 1120 -3.77 -12.30 14.97
C ARG A 1120 -4.62 -11.95 16.19
N LYS A 1121 -4.06 -12.01 17.40
CA LYS A 1121 -4.83 -11.91 18.65
C LYS A 1121 -5.95 -12.96 18.75
N LYS A 1122 -5.79 -14.11 18.07
CA LYS A 1122 -6.72 -15.26 18.07
C LYS A 1122 -6.14 -16.48 18.77
N ARG A 1123 -5.22 -16.25 19.72
CA ARG A 1123 -4.52 -17.34 20.42
C ARG A 1123 -5.51 -18.25 21.16
N THR A 1124 -6.47 -17.66 21.87
CA THR A 1124 -7.50 -18.39 22.63
C THR A 1124 -8.33 -19.27 21.71
N GLU A 1125 -8.87 -18.74 20.61
CA GLU A 1125 -9.60 -19.52 19.59
C GLU A 1125 -8.78 -20.72 19.08
N CYS A 1126 -7.48 -20.51 18.84
CA CYS A 1126 -6.60 -21.59 18.39
C CYS A 1126 -6.35 -22.63 19.50
N LEU A 1127 -6.18 -22.21 20.75
CA LEU A 1127 -6.01 -23.15 21.87
C LEU A 1127 -7.28 -23.99 22.08
N VAL A 1128 -8.46 -23.35 22.04
CA VAL A 1128 -9.77 -24.02 22.12
C VAL A 1128 -9.94 -25.01 20.97
N LYS A 1129 -9.61 -24.63 19.73
CA LYS A 1129 -9.69 -25.55 18.59
C LYS A 1129 -8.85 -26.81 18.78
N TRP A 1130 -7.67 -26.69 19.39
CA TRP A 1130 -6.72 -27.79 19.56
C TRP A 1130 -6.79 -28.45 20.95
N SER A 1131 -7.75 -28.08 21.81
CA SER A 1131 -7.85 -28.63 23.18
C SER A 1131 -8.42 -30.05 23.22
N GLY A 1132 -9.17 -30.46 22.18
CA GLY A 1132 -9.67 -31.83 22.04
C GLY A 1132 -8.62 -32.86 21.62
N LEU A 1133 -7.34 -32.48 21.50
CA LEU A 1133 -6.24 -33.28 20.93
C LEU A 1133 -4.92 -33.04 21.67
#